data_AF-A0A8C6JH85-F1
#
_entry.id   AF-A0A8C6JH85-F1
#
_cell.length_a   1.000
_cell.length_b   1.000
_cell.length_c   1.000
_cell.angle_alpha   90.00
_cell.angle_beta   90.00
_cell.angle_gamma   90.00
#
_symmetry.space_group_name_H-M   'P 1'
#
loop_
_entity.id
_entity.type
_entity.pdbx_description
1 polymer ?
#
loop_
_entity_poly.entity_id
_entity_poly.type
_entity_poly.pdbx_seq_one_letter_code
_entity_poly.pdbx_strand_id
1 'polypeptide(L)'
;MGSADSKLNFRKAVIQLTTKTQPVEATDDAFWDQFWADTATSVQDVFALVPAAEIRAVREESPSNLATLCYKAVEKLVQGAESGCHTEKERQIILNCCRLLTRILPYIFEDPDWRGFFWSTVPGAGRGGGDEDDENARPLAESLLLAVTDLLFCPDFTVQSHRRSTVDTAEDIHSIDSCEYIWEAGVGFAHSPQPNYIHDLNRTELLKLLLTCFSEAMYLPPSSDSSNTNPWVQFFCSTENRHALPLFTSLLNVVCAYDPVGYGIPYNHLLFSDYREPLVEEAAQVLIVTLDYDSSTSSSPTVDGTTTGTAMDDVDPPGPDNLFVNYLSRIHREEDFQFILKGVARLLSNPLVQTYLPNSAKKIQFHQELLVLFWKLCDFNKKFLFFVLKSSDVLDILVPILYFLNDARADQSRVGLMHIGVFILLLLSGERNFGVRLNKPYSVRVPMDIPVFTGTHADLLIIVFHKIITSGHQRLQPLFDCLLTIVVNVSPYLKSLSMVAANKLLHLLEAFSTTWFLFSAVQNHHLVFFLLEVFNNIIQYQFDGNSNLVYAVIRKRNVFHQLANLPTDSQAIQKGLQRKKRTPEPISRTNSQEGVSMEGSRPAAPAEPGTLKTSLVATPGIDKLTEKSQVSEDGTMRSLEPESLQSSPEGNPSSAEASHPRRDRRRLSSASSSGQWTPTPDWVMSWKSKLPLQTIMRLLQVLVPQVEKICIDKGLTDESEILKFLQHGTLVGLLPVPHPILIRKYQANSGTAMWFRTYMWGVIYLRNVDPPIWYDTDVKLFEIQRV
;
A
#
# COMPACT_ATOMS: atom_id res chain seq x y z
N MET A 1 -9.15 -29.57 38.48
CA MET A 1 -8.82 -30.93 37.97
C MET A 1 -9.48 -31.27 36.62
N GLY A 2 -10.35 -30.43 36.02
CA GLY A 2 -11.08 -30.79 34.78
C GLY A 2 -10.51 -30.35 33.42
N SER A 3 -9.39 -29.63 33.36
CA SER A 3 -8.85 -29.10 32.08
C SER A 3 -8.05 -30.12 31.26
N ALA A 4 -7.42 -31.11 31.91
CA ALA A 4 -6.66 -32.14 31.20
C ALA A 4 -7.58 -33.17 30.52
N ASP A 5 -8.66 -33.56 31.18
CA ASP A 5 -9.63 -34.52 30.65
C ASP A 5 -10.43 -33.95 29.47
N SER A 6 -10.78 -32.65 29.49
CA SER A 6 -11.48 -32.01 28.38
C SER A 6 -10.61 -31.88 27.12
N LYS A 7 -9.32 -31.52 27.27
CA LYS A 7 -8.36 -31.53 26.13
C LYS A 7 -8.16 -32.93 25.55
N LEU A 8 -8.14 -33.96 26.39
CA LEU A 8 -8.04 -35.35 25.94
C LEU A 8 -9.29 -35.79 25.16
N ASN A 9 -10.48 -35.43 25.63
CA ASN A 9 -11.74 -35.74 24.93
C ASN A 9 -11.82 -35.03 23.59
N PHE A 10 -11.49 -33.73 23.54
CA PHE A 10 -11.40 -32.98 22.29
C PHE A 10 -10.44 -33.65 21.30
N ARG A 11 -9.25 -34.05 21.75
CA ARG A 11 -8.26 -34.73 20.91
C ARG A 11 -8.77 -36.08 20.39
N LYS A 12 -9.46 -36.86 21.22
CA LYS A 12 -10.09 -38.12 20.81
C LYS A 12 -11.16 -37.88 19.75
N ALA A 13 -11.99 -36.84 19.91
CA ALA A 13 -13.01 -36.48 18.93
C ALA A 13 -12.38 -36.15 17.56
N VAL A 14 -11.29 -35.37 17.52
CA VAL A 14 -10.54 -35.08 16.28
C VAL A 14 -10.06 -36.36 15.59
N ILE A 15 -9.47 -37.31 16.34
CA ILE A 15 -9.02 -38.60 15.78
C ILE A 15 -10.21 -39.44 15.26
N GLN A 16 -11.36 -39.36 15.90
CA GLN A 16 -12.56 -40.07 15.47
C GLN A 16 -13.14 -39.57 14.15
N LEU A 17 -12.86 -38.31 13.75
CA LEU A 17 -13.30 -37.77 12.45
C LEU A 17 -12.68 -38.51 11.25
N THR A 18 -11.43 -38.99 11.38
CA THR A 18 -10.71 -39.74 10.34
C THR A 18 -10.85 -41.25 10.49
N THR A 19 -10.85 -41.77 11.72
CA THR A 19 -10.74 -43.22 11.95
C THR A 19 -12.06 -43.99 11.85
N LYS A 20 -13.22 -43.33 11.97
CA LYS A 20 -14.51 -44.02 11.82
C LYS A 20 -14.78 -44.32 10.33
N THR A 21 -14.98 -45.60 10.02
CA THR A 21 -15.29 -46.09 8.66
C THR A 21 -16.67 -45.64 8.15
N GLN A 22 -17.54 -45.15 9.02
CA GLN A 22 -18.83 -44.55 8.66
C GLN A 22 -18.86 -43.09 9.11
N PRO A 23 -19.51 -42.19 8.34
CA PRO A 23 -19.72 -40.82 8.75
C PRO A 23 -20.42 -40.75 10.11
N VAL A 24 -20.01 -39.80 10.96
CA VAL A 24 -20.71 -39.55 12.22
C VAL A 24 -22.04 -38.86 11.89
N GLU A 25 -23.13 -39.36 12.45
CA GLU A 25 -24.46 -38.78 12.22
C GLU A 25 -24.50 -37.32 12.67
N ALA A 26 -25.10 -36.45 11.85
CA ALA A 26 -25.25 -35.03 12.18
C ALA A 26 -26.13 -34.80 13.43
N THR A 27 -26.94 -35.79 13.82
CA THR A 27 -27.81 -35.77 15.01
C THR A 27 -27.12 -36.24 16.29
N ASP A 28 -25.87 -36.72 16.22
CA ASP A 28 -25.10 -37.13 17.41
C ASP A 28 -24.51 -35.91 18.14
N ASP A 29 -25.38 -35.10 18.74
CA ASP A 29 -24.97 -33.86 19.43
C ASP A 29 -23.97 -34.14 20.56
N ALA A 30 -24.03 -35.31 21.21
CA ALA A 30 -23.07 -35.70 22.25
C ALA A 30 -21.65 -35.89 21.70
N PHE A 31 -21.50 -36.31 20.44
CA PHE A 31 -20.22 -36.32 19.75
C PHE A 31 -19.77 -34.90 19.40
N TRP A 32 -20.62 -34.12 18.73
CA TRP A 32 -20.26 -32.80 18.22
C TRP A 32 -19.98 -31.78 19.34
N ASP A 33 -20.70 -31.86 20.47
CA ASP A 33 -20.49 -30.97 21.60
C ASP A 33 -19.10 -31.10 22.25
N GLN A 34 -18.36 -32.19 21.99
CA GLN A 34 -16.97 -32.34 22.45
C GLN A 34 -16.02 -31.31 21.85
N PHE A 35 -16.37 -30.66 20.73
CA PHE A 35 -15.55 -29.65 20.09
C PHE A 35 -15.71 -28.25 20.71
N TRP A 36 -16.80 -27.96 21.43
CA TRP A 36 -17.09 -26.61 21.93
C TRP A 36 -17.69 -26.49 23.34
N ALA A 37 -18.38 -27.50 23.87
CA ALA A 37 -19.21 -27.36 25.08
C ALA A 37 -18.45 -27.49 26.42
N ASP A 38 -17.38 -28.30 26.47
CA ASP A 38 -16.69 -28.68 27.73
C ASP A 38 -15.20 -28.26 27.77
N THR A 39 -14.75 -27.50 26.78
CA THR A 39 -13.35 -27.12 26.61
C THR A 39 -13.14 -25.64 26.85
N ALA A 40 -12.45 -25.28 27.94
CA ALA A 40 -11.75 -24.00 28.04
C ALA A 40 -10.46 -24.04 27.19
N THR A 41 -10.59 -24.35 25.90
CA THR A 41 -9.47 -24.44 24.96
C THR A 41 -9.11 -23.06 24.47
N SER A 42 -7.90 -22.61 24.79
CA SER A 42 -7.33 -21.41 24.17
C SER A 42 -7.17 -21.60 22.66
N VAL A 43 -6.99 -20.52 21.91
CA VAL A 43 -6.70 -20.62 20.47
C VAL A 43 -5.42 -21.42 20.21
N GLN A 44 -4.41 -21.29 21.07
CA GLN A 44 -3.18 -22.09 21.02
C GLN A 44 -3.46 -23.58 21.22
N ASP A 45 -4.38 -23.93 22.11
CA ASP A 45 -4.78 -25.33 22.30
C ASP A 45 -5.45 -25.91 21.05
N VAL A 46 -6.33 -25.15 20.39
CA VAL A 46 -6.98 -25.60 19.15
C VAL A 46 -5.94 -25.87 18.06
N PHE A 47 -4.98 -24.96 17.87
CA PHE A 47 -3.91 -25.14 16.87
C PHE A 47 -2.98 -26.31 17.19
N ALA A 48 -2.74 -26.59 18.48
CA ALA A 48 -1.94 -27.74 18.91
C ALA A 48 -2.69 -29.09 18.81
N LEU A 49 -4.00 -29.09 19.09
CA LEU A 49 -4.83 -30.31 19.15
C LEU A 49 -5.45 -30.69 17.80
N VAL A 50 -5.44 -29.78 16.81
CA VAL A 50 -5.92 -30.00 15.44
C VAL A 50 -4.77 -29.78 14.42
N PRO A 51 -3.86 -30.75 14.25
CA PRO A 51 -2.71 -30.65 13.36
C PRO A 51 -3.11 -30.56 11.88
N ALA A 52 -2.26 -29.90 11.08
CA ALA A 52 -2.50 -29.68 9.65
C ALA A 52 -2.73 -30.99 8.86
N ALA A 53 -1.91 -32.01 9.12
CA ALA A 53 -2.01 -33.31 8.46
C ALA A 53 -3.36 -34.00 8.72
N GLU A 54 -3.94 -33.82 9.90
CA GLU A 54 -5.23 -34.41 10.22
C GLU A 54 -6.37 -33.67 9.55
N ILE A 55 -6.33 -32.35 9.44
CA ILE A 55 -7.35 -31.59 8.72
C ILE A 55 -7.39 -32.04 7.24
N ARG A 56 -6.21 -32.20 6.62
CA ARG A 56 -6.10 -32.74 5.25
C ARG A 56 -6.61 -34.19 5.16
N ALA A 57 -6.26 -35.04 6.13
CA ALA A 57 -6.76 -36.41 6.18
C ALA A 57 -8.30 -36.46 6.34
N VAL A 58 -8.91 -35.63 7.19
CA VAL A 58 -10.38 -35.57 7.28
C VAL A 58 -10.98 -35.06 5.96
N ARG A 59 -10.38 -34.04 5.32
CA ARG A 59 -10.82 -33.51 4.02
C ARG A 59 -10.81 -34.58 2.92
N GLU A 60 -9.76 -35.41 2.88
CA GLU A 60 -9.51 -36.37 1.81
C GLU A 60 -10.18 -37.73 2.06
N GLU A 61 -10.13 -38.23 3.30
CA GLU A 61 -10.61 -39.58 3.67
C GLU A 61 -12.05 -39.57 4.21
N SER A 62 -12.48 -38.46 4.84
CA SER A 62 -13.78 -38.34 5.50
C SER A 62 -14.47 -36.99 5.23
N PRO A 63 -14.66 -36.58 3.95
CA PRO A 63 -15.15 -35.25 3.59
C PRO A 63 -16.53 -34.91 4.18
N SER A 64 -17.41 -35.91 4.34
CA SER A 64 -18.72 -35.72 4.99
C SER A 64 -18.58 -35.28 6.45
N ASN A 65 -17.63 -35.84 7.21
CA ASN A 65 -17.41 -35.46 8.60
C ASN A 65 -16.87 -34.03 8.71
N LEU A 66 -15.99 -33.61 7.78
CA LEU A 66 -15.50 -32.24 7.73
C LEU A 66 -16.64 -31.25 7.41
N ALA A 67 -17.49 -31.60 6.44
CA ALA A 67 -18.64 -30.79 6.06
C ALA A 67 -19.62 -30.64 7.24
N THR A 68 -19.95 -31.74 7.94
CA THR A 68 -20.81 -31.70 9.13
C THR A 68 -20.18 -30.91 10.27
N LEU A 69 -18.87 -31.01 10.50
CA LEU A 69 -18.17 -30.22 11.51
C LEU A 69 -18.29 -28.71 11.22
N CYS A 70 -18.06 -28.30 9.97
CA CYS A 70 -18.20 -26.91 9.55
C CYS A 70 -19.65 -26.43 9.70
N TYR A 71 -20.61 -27.23 9.24
CA TYR A 71 -22.04 -26.92 9.37
C TYR A 71 -22.45 -26.72 10.83
N LYS A 72 -22.08 -27.66 11.71
CA LYS A 72 -22.41 -27.57 13.15
C LYS A 72 -21.74 -26.39 13.82
N ALA A 73 -20.48 -26.08 13.48
CA ALA A 73 -19.80 -24.91 14.04
C ALA A 73 -20.50 -23.60 13.62
N VAL A 74 -20.93 -23.48 12.35
CA VAL A 74 -21.70 -22.33 11.87
C VAL A 74 -23.10 -22.30 12.52
N GLU A 75 -23.77 -23.45 12.65
CA GLU A 75 -25.06 -23.57 13.34
C GLU A 75 -24.98 -23.03 14.77
N LYS A 76 -23.91 -23.36 15.51
CA LYS A 76 -23.68 -22.81 16.86
C LYS A 76 -23.45 -21.31 16.85
N LEU A 77 -22.71 -20.77 15.88
CA LEU A 77 -22.51 -19.32 15.74
C LEU A 77 -23.84 -18.59 15.49
N VAL A 78 -24.68 -19.13 14.60
CA VAL A 78 -26.03 -18.60 14.32
C VAL A 78 -26.90 -18.66 15.58
N GLN A 79 -26.93 -19.79 16.29
CA GLN A 79 -27.67 -19.93 17.56
C GLN A 79 -27.19 -18.91 18.61
N GLY A 80 -25.88 -18.65 18.70
CA GLY A 80 -25.33 -17.62 19.59
C GLY A 80 -25.73 -16.21 19.20
N ALA A 81 -25.76 -15.92 17.90
CA ALA A 81 -26.21 -14.64 17.36
C ALA A 81 -27.71 -14.40 17.60
N GLU A 82 -28.55 -15.43 17.49
CA GLU A 82 -30.00 -15.34 17.74
C GLU A 82 -30.33 -15.26 19.25
N SER A 83 -29.56 -15.96 20.09
CA SER A 83 -29.80 -16.01 21.55
C SER A 83 -29.15 -14.88 22.32
N GLY A 84 -28.18 -14.14 21.76
CA GLY A 84 -27.52 -13.03 22.45
C GLY A 84 -26.47 -13.43 23.47
N CYS A 85 -25.99 -14.68 23.42
CA CYS A 85 -24.87 -15.16 24.24
C CYS A 85 -25.02 -14.81 25.74
N HIS A 86 -26.20 -15.09 26.31
CA HIS A 86 -26.56 -14.67 27.67
C HIS A 86 -25.73 -15.34 28.76
N THR A 87 -25.25 -16.56 28.52
CA THR A 87 -24.46 -17.31 29.49
C THR A 87 -22.98 -17.35 29.12
N GLU A 88 -22.10 -17.42 30.13
CA GLU A 88 -20.66 -17.61 29.91
C GLU A 88 -20.36 -18.91 29.14
N LYS A 89 -21.18 -19.94 29.33
CA LYS A 89 -21.05 -21.21 28.59
C LYS A 89 -21.30 -21.01 27.10
N GLU A 90 -22.35 -20.28 26.72
CA GLU A 90 -22.64 -19.95 25.31
C GLU A 90 -21.51 -19.13 24.71
N ARG A 91 -21.04 -18.07 25.39
CA ARG A 91 -19.91 -17.25 24.93
C ARG A 91 -18.67 -18.11 24.65
N GLN A 92 -18.36 -19.06 25.54
CA GLN A 92 -17.23 -19.96 25.34
C GLN A 92 -17.44 -20.94 24.18
N ILE A 93 -18.65 -21.45 23.97
CA ILE A 93 -19.01 -22.29 22.80
C ILE A 93 -18.77 -21.51 21.51
N ILE A 94 -19.22 -20.26 21.44
CA ILE A 94 -19.06 -19.37 20.28
C ILE A 94 -17.59 -19.12 19.98
N LEU A 95 -16.80 -18.77 20.99
CA LEU A 95 -15.35 -18.58 20.84
C LEU A 95 -14.65 -19.87 20.37
N ASN A 96 -15.04 -21.03 20.91
CA ASN A 96 -14.47 -22.32 20.48
C ASN A 96 -14.80 -22.63 19.01
N CYS A 97 -16.04 -22.39 18.57
CA CYS A 97 -16.44 -22.55 17.17
C CYS A 97 -15.65 -21.59 16.27
N CYS A 98 -15.47 -20.34 16.71
CA CYS A 98 -14.69 -19.33 16.01
C CYS A 98 -13.23 -19.76 15.81
N ARG A 99 -12.57 -20.23 16.87
CA ARG A 99 -11.19 -20.74 16.85
C ARG A 99 -11.06 -21.96 15.95
N LEU A 100 -12.03 -22.88 16.00
CA LEU A 100 -12.03 -24.10 15.18
C LEU A 100 -12.17 -23.78 13.69
N LEU A 101 -13.11 -22.92 13.31
CA LEU A 101 -13.29 -22.48 11.93
C LEU A 101 -12.06 -21.71 11.42
N THR A 102 -11.50 -20.82 12.23
CA THR A 102 -10.24 -20.11 11.94
C THR A 102 -9.10 -21.08 11.62
N ARG A 103 -9.06 -22.22 12.31
CA ARG A 103 -8.04 -23.26 12.09
C ARG A 103 -8.29 -24.09 10.83
N ILE A 104 -9.55 -24.37 10.49
CA ILE A 104 -9.92 -25.34 9.44
C ILE A 104 -10.03 -24.68 8.05
N LEU A 105 -10.64 -23.50 7.96
CA LEU A 105 -10.93 -22.82 6.68
C LEU A 105 -9.73 -22.70 5.74
N PRO A 106 -8.51 -22.34 6.20
CA PRO A 106 -7.33 -22.30 5.34
C PRO A 106 -7.08 -23.60 4.54
N TYR A 107 -7.31 -24.77 5.16
CA TYR A 107 -7.11 -26.07 4.52
C TYR A 107 -8.28 -26.45 3.60
N ILE A 108 -9.46 -25.86 3.79
CA ILE A 108 -10.57 -26.02 2.84
C ILE A 108 -10.24 -25.29 1.54
N PHE A 109 -9.65 -24.09 1.61
CA PHE A 109 -9.33 -23.28 0.43
C PHE A 109 -8.17 -23.82 -0.43
N GLU A 110 -7.30 -24.69 0.12
CA GLU A 110 -6.24 -25.37 -0.63
C GLU A 110 -6.79 -26.19 -1.80
N ASP A 111 -7.97 -26.80 -1.59
CA ASP A 111 -8.62 -27.71 -2.53
C ASP A 111 -9.70 -26.97 -3.34
N PRO A 112 -9.54 -26.83 -4.67
CA PRO A 112 -10.53 -26.21 -5.53
C PRO A 112 -11.94 -26.83 -5.44
N ASP A 113 -12.04 -28.13 -5.18
CA ASP A 113 -13.33 -28.85 -5.13
C ASP A 113 -14.18 -28.41 -3.94
N TRP A 114 -13.53 -27.88 -2.89
CA TRP A 114 -14.18 -27.40 -1.68
C TRP A 114 -14.61 -25.92 -1.74
N ARG A 115 -14.18 -25.15 -2.75
CA ARG A 115 -14.48 -23.70 -2.80
C ARG A 115 -15.97 -23.40 -2.90
N GLY A 116 -16.70 -24.23 -3.64
CA GLY A 116 -18.15 -24.11 -3.77
C GLY A 116 -18.93 -24.53 -2.52
N PHE A 117 -18.32 -25.26 -1.58
CA PHE A 117 -19.02 -25.84 -0.42
C PHE A 117 -19.73 -24.77 0.42
N PHE A 118 -19.01 -23.71 0.82
CA PHE A 118 -19.61 -22.66 1.64
C PHE A 118 -20.64 -21.81 0.89
N TRP A 119 -20.53 -21.74 -0.44
CA TRP A 119 -21.48 -21.01 -1.29
C TRP A 119 -22.65 -21.87 -1.77
N SER A 120 -22.72 -23.13 -1.32
CA SER A 120 -23.85 -24.03 -1.56
C SER A 120 -24.88 -23.95 -0.43
N THR A 121 -26.13 -24.22 -0.77
CA THR A 121 -27.23 -24.38 0.19
C THR A 121 -27.19 -25.80 0.76
N VAL A 122 -27.43 -25.93 2.07
CA VAL A 122 -27.35 -27.23 2.74
C VAL A 122 -28.69 -27.97 2.56
N PRO A 123 -28.72 -29.17 1.98
CA PRO A 123 -29.96 -29.94 1.81
C PRO A 123 -30.60 -30.25 3.16
N GLY A 124 -31.88 -29.91 3.34
CA GLY A 124 -32.64 -30.19 4.57
C GLY A 124 -32.46 -29.18 5.71
N ALA A 125 -31.90 -27.99 5.43
CA ALA A 125 -31.88 -26.87 6.38
C ALA A 125 -33.28 -26.28 6.65
N GLY A 126 -34.26 -26.55 5.78
CA GLY A 126 -35.68 -26.34 6.08
C GLY A 126 -36.14 -27.32 7.16
N ARG A 127 -36.11 -26.91 8.43
CA ARG A 127 -36.82 -27.63 9.49
C ARG A 127 -38.34 -27.45 9.30
N GLY A 128 -38.91 -28.19 8.37
CA GLY A 128 -40.34 -28.23 8.08
C GLY A 128 -40.58 -28.84 6.71
N GLY A 129 -41.00 -30.10 6.66
CA GLY A 129 -41.19 -30.81 5.38
C GLY A 129 -42.18 -30.09 4.45
N GLY A 130 -41.63 -29.46 3.42
CA GLY A 130 -42.32 -28.90 2.26
C GLY A 130 -41.28 -28.46 1.23
N ASP A 131 -41.46 -28.86 -0.03
CA ASP A 131 -40.54 -28.54 -1.15
C ASP A 131 -40.37 -27.03 -1.42
N GLU A 132 -41.14 -26.15 -0.76
CA GLU A 132 -41.09 -24.68 -0.91
C GLU A 132 -40.07 -24.00 0.05
N ASP A 133 -39.65 -24.63 1.15
CA ASP A 133 -38.71 -24.03 2.12
C ASP A 133 -37.23 -24.17 1.69
N ASP A 134 -36.90 -25.11 0.79
CA ASP A 134 -35.54 -25.33 0.29
C ASP A 134 -35.10 -24.28 -0.75
N GLU A 135 -36.02 -23.57 -1.41
CA GLU A 135 -35.70 -22.48 -2.36
C GLU A 135 -35.17 -21.20 -1.68
N ASN A 136 -35.42 -21.02 -0.37
CA ASN A 136 -34.97 -19.88 0.43
C ASN A 136 -33.77 -20.21 1.35
N ALA A 137 -33.18 -21.40 1.25
CA ALA A 137 -32.06 -21.78 2.09
C ALA A 137 -30.83 -20.91 1.78
N ARG A 138 -30.33 -20.20 2.79
CA ARG A 138 -29.17 -19.32 2.65
C ARG A 138 -27.85 -20.12 2.58
N PRO A 139 -26.89 -19.76 1.71
CA PRO A 139 -25.57 -20.39 1.68
C PRO A 139 -24.84 -20.32 3.03
N LEU A 140 -24.00 -21.33 3.32
CA LEU A 140 -23.28 -21.43 4.59
C LEU A 140 -22.33 -20.23 4.84
N ALA A 141 -21.70 -19.72 3.78
CA ALA A 141 -20.85 -18.53 3.80
C ALA A 141 -21.61 -17.30 4.31
N GLU A 142 -22.81 -17.07 3.77
CA GLU A 142 -23.64 -15.93 4.12
C GLU A 142 -24.10 -16.03 5.58
N SER A 143 -24.58 -17.20 5.99
CA SER A 143 -24.98 -17.47 7.39
C SER A 143 -23.81 -17.27 8.36
N LEU A 144 -22.61 -17.73 8.02
CA LEU A 144 -21.40 -17.51 8.81
C LEU A 144 -21.06 -16.02 8.93
N LEU A 145 -21.01 -15.29 7.81
CA LEU A 145 -20.65 -13.87 7.80
C LEU A 145 -21.67 -13.03 8.59
N LEU A 146 -22.97 -13.30 8.42
CA LEU A 146 -24.03 -12.58 9.14
C LEU A 146 -24.02 -12.92 10.64
N ALA A 147 -23.85 -14.18 11.02
CA ALA A 147 -23.74 -14.55 12.44
C ALA A 147 -22.54 -13.87 13.10
N VAL A 148 -21.39 -13.81 12.43
CA VAL A 148 -20.20 -13.13 12.96
C VAL A 148 -20.43 -11.62 13.08
N THR A 149 -21.09 -10.97 12.13
CA THR A 149 -21.39 -9.53 12.23
C THR A 149 -22.43 -9.22 13.31
N ASP A 150 -23.44 -10.08 13.50
CA ASP A 150 -24.37 -9.98 14.63
C ASP A 150 -23.63 -10.12 15.97
N LEU A 151 -22.74 -11.11 16.10
CA LEU A 151 -21.93 -11.34 17.29
C LEU A 151 -20.96 -10.18 17.59
N LEU A 152 -20.49 -9.45 16.57
CA LEU A 152 -19.63 -8.26 16.73
C LEU A 152 -20.34 -7.05 17.35
N PHE A 153 -21.67 -7.05 17.38
CA PHE A 153 -22.52 -6.05 18.03
C PHE A 153 -23.45 -6.65 19.10
N CYS A 154 -23.14 -7.86 19.59
CA CYS A 154 -23.92 -8.54 20.61
C CYS A 154 -23.70 -7.91 22.00
N PRO A 155 -24.75 -7.40 22.66
CA PRO A 155 -24.66 -6.83 24.00
C PRO A 155 -24.08 -7.80 25.02
N ASP A 156 -23.25 -7.29 25.93
CA ASP A 156 -22.53 -7.98 27.01
C ASP A 156 -21.57 -9.10 26.54
N PHE A 157 -21.41 -9.30 25.23
CA PHE A 157 -20.40 -10.16 24.62
C PHE A 157 -19.30 -9.34 23.95
N THR A 158 -19.68 -8.42 23.06
CA THR A 158 -18.75 -7.57 22.30
C THR A 158 -19.07 -6.08 22.43
N VAL A 159 -20.23 -5.69 22.94
CA VAL A 159 -20.60 -4.28 23.18
C VAL A 159 -21.30 -4.13 24.53
N GLN A 160 -21.30 -2.94 25.11
CA GLN A 160 -21.91 -2.70 26.42
C GLN A 160 -23.43 -2.50 26.26
N SER A 161 -24.27 -3.24 26.99
CA SER A 161 -25.73 -3.01 26.97
C SER A 161 -26.11 -1.64 27.56
N HIS A 162 -27.03 -0.93 26.89
CA HIS A 162 -27.52 0.40 27.31
C HIS A 162 -28.68 0.36 28.32
N ARG A 163 -29.35 -0.79 28.49
CA ARG A 163 -30.51 -0.92 29.40
C ARG A 163 -30.11 -1.52 30.74
N ARG A 164 -30.19 -0.71 31.80
CA ARG A 164 -30.17 -1.22 33.19
C ARG A 164 -31.43 -2.06 33.42
N SER A 165 -31.28 -3.38 33.33
CA SER A 165 -32.09 -4.43 33.99
C SER A 165 -33.23 -3.90 34.87
N THR A 166 -34.40 -3.64 34.28
CA THR A 166 -35.65 -3.51 35.03
C THR A 166 -36.76 -4.43 34.53
N VAL A 167 -36.57 -5.15 33.42
CA VAL A 167 -37.45 -6.23 32.96
C VAL A 167 -36.60 -7.28 32.23
N ASP A 168 -36.71 -8.55 32.63
CA ASP A 168 -36.04 -9.74 32.03
C ASP A 168 -36.51 -10.06 30.59
N THR A 169 -36.86 -9.06 29.79
CA THR A 169 -37.15 -9.25 28.37
C THR A 169 -35.84 -9.10 27.60
N ALA A 170 -35.34 -10.22 27.07
CA ALA A 170 -34.19 -10.27 26.18
C ALA A 170 -34.34 -9.20 25.07
N GLU A 171 -33.27 -8.44 24.81
CA GLU A 171 -33.25 -7.53 23.66
C GLU A 171 -33.31 -8.38 22.39
N ASP A 172 -34.31 -8.13 21.54
CA ASP A 172 -34.36 -8.75 20.23
C ASP A 172 -33.19 -8.19 19.39
N ILE A 173 -32.19 -9.04 19.15
CA ILE A 173 -30.95 -8.70 18.42
C ILE A 173 -31.25 -8.24 17.01
N HIS A 174 -32.38 -8.65 16.43
CA HIS A 174 -32.82 -8.18 15.12
C HIS A 174 -33.34 -6.73 15.14
N SER A 175 -33.69 -6.19 16.31
CA SER A 175 -34.16 -4.82 16.52
C SER A 175 -33.08 -3.81 16.93
N ILE A 176 -31.84 -4.28 17.19
CA ILE A 176 -30.73 -3.43 17.62
C ILE A 176 -30.31 -2.48 16.48
N ASP A 177 -30.32 -1.18 16.75
CA ASP A 177 -29.61 -0.20 15.92
C ASP A 177 -28.12 -0.21 16.30
N SER A 178 -27.34 -0.99 15.55
CA SER A 178 -25.89 -1.12 15.78
C SER A 178 -25.11 0.19 15.66
N CYS A 179 -25.71 1.25 15.10
CA CYS A 179 -25.11 2.59 15.11
C CYS A 179 -24.97 3.17 16.53
N GLU A 180 -25.78 2.73 17.49
CA GLU A 180 -25.64 3.10 18.91
C GLU A 180 -24.45 2.41 19.59
N TYR A 181 -23.89 1.37 18.97
CA TYR A 181 -22.89 0.47 19.56
C TYR A 181 -21.52 0.58 18.89
N ILE A 182 -21.22 1.70 18.22
CA ILE A 182 -19.91 1.95 17.60
C ILE A 182 -18.79 1.89 18.66
N TRP A 183 -17.70 1.19 18.34
CA TRP A 183 -16.70 0.77 19.34
C TRP A 183 -15.77 1.88 19.85
N GLU A 184 -15.74 3.03 19.17
CA GLU A 184 -14.85 4.14 19.48
C GLU A 184 -15.36 5.45 18.86
N ALA A 185 -15.12 6.58 19.55
CA ALA A 185 -15.44 7.90 19.01
C ALA A 185 -14.53 8.29 17.84
N GLY A 186 -15.04 9.09 16.92
CA GLY A 186 -14.34 9.53 15.73
C GLY A 186 -15.30 9.93 14.61
N VAL A 187 -15.06 9.40 13.42
CA VAL A 187 -15.92 9.62 12.25
C VAL A 187 -17.33 9.14 12.57
N GLY A 188 -18.33 9.97 12.30
CA GLY A 188 -19.75 9.58 12.43
C GLY A 188 -20.24 9.28 13.85
N PHE A 189 -19.39 9.34 14.88
CA PHE A 189 -19.77 8.96 16.25
C PHE A 189 -18.97 9.74 17.30
N ALA A 190 -19.65 10.37 18.25
CA ALA A 190 -19.03 11.33 19.17
C ALA A 190 -18.67 10.75 20.55
N HIS A 191 -19.24 9.61 20.95
CA HIS A 191 -19.15 9.11 22.32
C HIS A 191 -18.29 7.84 22.36
N SER A 192 -17.25 7.81 23.19
CA SER A 192 -16.50 6.57 23.42
C SER A 192 -17.23 5.72 24.46
N PRO A 193 -17.53 4.44 24.17
CA PRO A 193 -18.03 3.52 25.20
C PRO A 193 -16.97 3.28 26.28
N GLN A 194 -17.38 2.75 27.43
CA GLN A 194 -16.41 2.40 28.47
C GLN A 194 -15.46 1.29 27.98
N PRO A 195 -14.14 1.43 28.15
CA PRO A 195 -13.19 0.40 27.75
C PRO A 195 -13.45 -0.93 28.46
N ASN A 196 -13.52 -2.01 27.68
CA ASN A 196 -13.67 -3.37 28.19
C ASN A 196 -12.75 -4.30 27.39
N TYR A 197 -11.68 -4.79 28.03
CA TYR A 197 -10.69 -5.63 27.37
C TYR A 197 -11.25 -7.00 26.93
N ILE A 198 -12.29 -7.52 27.61
CA ILE A 198 -12.94 -8.77 27.21
C ILE A 198 -13.66 -8.58 25.88
N HIS A 199 -14.36 -7.45 25.71
CA HIS A 199 -14.97 -7.11 24.43
C HIS A 199 -13.92 -6.99 23.32
N ASP A 200 -12.77 -6.38 23.61
CA ASP A 200 -11.68 -6.28 22.64
C ASP A 200 -11.11 -7.64 22.25
N LEU A 201 -10.93 -8.57 23.21
CA LEU A 201 -10.51 -9.94 22.94
C LEU A 201 -11.52 -10.69 22.07
N ASN A 202 -12.82 -10.62 22.41
CA ASN A 202 -13.88 -11.29 21.66
C ASN A 202 -14.00 -10.74 20.23
N ARG A 203 -13.96 -9.41 20.07
CA ARG A 203 -13.92 -8.76 18.75
C ARG A 203 -12.70 -9.22 17.94
N THR A 204 -11.53 -9.29 18.56
CA THR A 204 -10.29 -9.73 17.90
C THR A 204 -10.45 -11.14 17.32
N GLU A 205 -11.01 -12.09 18.07
CA GLU A 205 -11.22 -13.45 17.57
C GLU A 205 -12.24 -13.51 16.43
N LEU A 206 -13.35 -12.77 16.53
CA LEU A 206 -14.35 -12.69 15.47
C LEU A 206 -13.80 -12.03 14.19
N LEU A 207 -12.98 -10.98 14.31
CA LEU A 207 -12.32 -10.35 13.18
C LEU A 207 -11.27 -11.28 12.53
N LYS A 208 -10.54 -12.08 13.32
CA LYS A 208 -9.63 -13.12 12.79
C LYS A 208 -10.38 -14.16 11.96
N LEU A 209 -11.57 -14.57 12.39
CA LEU A 209 -12.41 -15.47 11.60
C LEU A 209 -12.87 -14.82 10.30
N LEU A 210 -13.33 -13.56 10.32
CA LEU A 210 -13.68 -12.82 9.09
C LEU A 210 -12.50 -12.73 8.12
N LEU A 211 -11.32 -12.35 8.64
CA LEU A 211 -10.11 -12.26 7.84
C LEU A 211 -9.70 -13.61 7.26
N THR A 212 -9.92 -14.70 8.01
CA THR A 212 -9.73 -16.07 7.54
C THR A 212 -10.70 -16.40 6.40
N CYS A 213 -11.98 -16.07 6.51
CA CYS A 213 -12.94 -16.22 5.40
C CYS A 213 -12.49 -15.46 4.14
N PHE A 214 -12.02 -14.23 4.30
CA PHE A 214 -11.53 -13.42 3.16
C PHE A 214 -10.24 -13.96 2.54
N SER A 215 -9.53 -14.86 3.22
CA SER A 215 -8.23 -15.35 2.79
C SER A 215 -8.24 -16.34 1.62
N GLU A 216 -9.42 -16.72 1.11
CA GLU A 216 -9.57 -17.56 -0.10
C GLU A 216 -8.73 -17.03 -1.27
N ALA A 217 -8.62 -15.70 -1.40
CA ALA A 217 -7.82 -15.05 -2.44
C ALA A 217 -6.33 -15.46 -2.44
N MET A 218 -5.77 -15.88 -1.30
CA MET A 218 -4.38 -16.35 -1.21
C MET A 218 -4.16 -17.73 -1.86
N TYR A 219 -5.23 -18.52 -2.00
CA TYR A 219 -5.20 -19.87 -2.58
C TYR A 219 -5.50 -19.88 -4.09
N LEU A 220 -5.59 -18.69 -4.68
CA LEU A 220 -5.71 -18.49 -6.12
C LEU A 220 -4.38 -17.96 -6.68
N PRO A 221 -3.93 -18.45 -7.85
CA PRO A 221 -2.75 -17.88 -8.50
C PRO A 221 -3.01 -16.42 -8.91
N PRO A 222 -1.97 -15.58 -9.05
CA PRO A 222 -2.13 -14.22 -9.55
C PRO A 222 -2.72 -14.21 -10.98
N SER A 223 -4.02 -13.95 -11.13
CA SER A 223 -4.71 -13.84 -12.42
C SER A 223 -4.98 -12.39 -12.80
N SER A 224 -4.63 -11.99 -14.03
CA SER A 224 -4.88 -10.64 -14.58
C SER A 224 -6.34 -10.38 -14.96
N ASP A 225 -7.17 -11.42 -14.96
CA ASP A 225 -8.57 -11.33 -15.34
C ASP A 225 -9.38 -10.69 -14.20
N SER A 226 -10.04 -9.59 -14.52
CA SER A 226 -10.83 -8.72 -13.64
C SER A 226 -12.13 -9.36 -13.12
N SER A 227 -12.39 -10.64 -13.41
CA SER A 227 -13.62 -11.34 -13.03
C SER A 227 -13.56 -12.05 -11.67
N ASN A 228 -12.41 -12.04 -10.99
CA ASN A 228 -12.23 -12.76 -9.72
C ASN A 228 -12.35 -11.80 -8.52
N THR A 229 -13.54 -11.22 -8.34
CA THR A 229 -13.91 -10.60 -7.06
C THR A 229 -14.00 -11.70 -6.00
N ASN A 230 -13.51 -11.43 -4.80
CA ASN A 230 -13.60 -12.38 -3.70
C ASN A 230 -15.07 -12.42 -3.21
N PRO A 231 -15.80 -13.54 -3.37
CA PRO A 231 -17.23 -13.60 -3.06
C PRO A 231 -17.49 -13.34 -1.57
N TRP A 232 -16.57 -13.70 -0.68
CA TRP A 232 -16.69 -13.44 0.75
C TRP A 232 -16.69 -11.95 1.06
N VAL A 233 -15.76 -11.21 0.45
CA VAL A 233 -15.67 -9.76 0.61
C VAL A 233 -16.84 -9.07 -0.08
N GLN A 234 -17.23 -9.54 -1.26
CA GLN A 234 -18.35 -8.99 -2.03
C GLN A 234 -19.66 -9.07 -1.24
N PHE A 235 -20.00 -10.25 -0.70
CA PHE A 235 -21.20 -10.42 0.12
C PHE A 235 -21.11 -9.60 1.42
N PHE A 236 -19.98 -9.66 2.12
CA PHE A 236 -19.78 -8.94 3.38
C PHE A 236 -19.94 -7.42 3.24
N CYS A 237 -19.54 -6.87 2.10
CA CYS A 237 -19.66 -5.44 1.78
C CYS A 237 -20.97 -5.08 1.06
N SER A 238 -21.93 -5.99 0.97
CA SER A 238 -23.22 -5.77 0.31
C SER A 238 -24.30 -5.25 1.27
N THR A 239 -25.45 -4.85 0.73
CA THR A 239 -26.63 -4.41 1.49
C THR A 239 -27.25 -5.48 2.38
N GLU A 240 -26.94 -6.76 2.15
CA GLU A 240 -27.41 -7.86 3.01
C GLU A 240 -26.78 -7.82 4.41
N ASN A 241 -25.60 -7.19 4.55
CA ASN A 241 -24.97 -6.97 5.84
C ASN A 241 -25.48 -5.69 6.51
N ARG A 242 -26.54 -5.81 7.33
CA ARG A 242 -27.13 -4.69 8.08
C ARG A 242 -26.13 -3.93 8.97
N HIS A 243 -25.04 -4.58 9.39
CA HIS A 243 -24.01 -3.99 10.26
C HIS A 243 -22.86 -3.33 9.50
N ALA A 244 -22.91 -3.26 8.17
CA ALA A 244 -21.79 -2.76 7.36
C ALA A 244 -21.34 -1.34 7.77
N LEU A 245 -22.27 -0.40 7.95
CA LEU A 245 -21.96 0.98 8.34
C LEU A 245 -21.36 1.10 9.76
N PRO A 246 -21.99 0.58 10.83
CA PRO A 246 -21.42 0.65 12.18
C PRO A 246 -20.10 -0.12 12.29
N LEU A 247 -19.93 -1.21 11.54
CA LEU A 247 -18.67 -1.94 11.49
C LEU A 247 -17.57 -1.15 10.79
N PHE A 248 -17.82 -0.60 9.60
CA PHE A 248 -16.89 0.29 8.91
C PHE A 248 -16.42 1.43 9.83
N THR A 249 -17.38 2.07 10.50
CA THR A 249 -17.11 3.20 11.40
C THR A 249 -16.30 2.77 12.62
N SER A 250 -16.63 1.63 13.22
CA SER A 250 -15.91 1.08 14.37
C SER A 250 -14.46 0.71 14.03
N LEU A 251 -14.24 0.03 12.91
CA LEU A 251 -12.89 -0.36 12.46
C LEU A 251 -12.02 0.88 12.21
N LEU A 252 -12.55 1.88 11.49
CA LEU A 252 -11.83 3.12 11.21
C LEU A 252 -11.52 3.90 12.50
N ASN A 253 -12.49 4.06 13.39
CA ASN A 253 -12.33 4.83 14.61
C ASN A 253 -11.36 4.16 15.59
N VAL A 254 -11.43 2.84 15.77
CA VAL A 254 -10.50 2.08 16.62
C VAL A 254 -9.06 2.27 16.15
N VAL A 255 -8.80 2.17 14.84
CA VAL A 255 -7.47 2.39 14.27
C VAL A 255 -7.02 3.84 14.46
N CYS A 256 -7.83 4.81 14.06
CA CYS A 256 -7.45 6.23 14.10
C CYS A 256 -7.40 6.83 15.51
N ALA A 257 -8.12 6.27 16.49
CA ALA A 257 -8.10 6.72 17.89
C ALA A 257 -6.96 6.07 18.71
N TYR A 258 -6.42 4.94 18.26
CA TYR A 258 -5.42 4.18 19.03
C TYR A 258 -4.17 5.00 19.37
N ASP A 259 -3.81 5.02 20.66
CA ASP A 259 -2.61 5.67 21.18
C ASP A 259 -1.67 4.63 21.83
N PRO A 260 -0.58 4.23 21.15
CA PRO A 260 0.36 3.24 21.66
C PRO A 260 1.20 3.74 22.85
N VAL A 261 1.23 5.06 23.09
CA VAL A 261 2.02 5.66 24.17
C VAL A 261 1.19 5.79 25.45
N GLY A 262 -0.12 6.01 25.33
CA GLY A 262 -1.05 6.15 26.44
C GLY A 262 -0.66 7.32 27.35
N TYR A 263 -0.49 7.06 28.66
CA TYR A 263 -0.15 8.10 29.65
C TYR A 263 1.25 8.72 29.49
N GLY A 264 2.07 8.27 28.53
CA GLY A 264 3.42 8.83 28.30
C GLY A 264 4.44 8.45 29.38
N ILE A 265 4.12 7.44 30.20
CA ILE A 265 5.01 6.94 31.25
C ILE A 265 6.07 6.02 30.62
N PRO A 266 7.37 6.22 30.88
CA PRO A 266 8.43 5.31 30.43
C PRO A 266 8.19 3.86 30.83
N TYR A 267 8.39 2.92 29.89
CA TYR A 267 8.24 1.47 30.09
C TYR A 267 6.83 0.99 30.47
N ASN A 268 5.79 1.83 30.30
CA ASN A 268 4.40 1.47 30.61
C ASN A 268 3.97 0.14 29.95
N HIS A 269 4.39 -0.07 28.71
CA HIS A 269 4.10 -1.28 27.92
C HIS A 269 4.77 -2.57 28.44
N LEU A 270 5.73 -2.48 29.36
CA LEU A 270 6.31 -3.63 30.05
C LEU A 270 5.57 -3.97 31.35
N LEU A 271 4.84 -3.01 31.91
CA LEU A 271 4.11 -3.15 33.17
C LEU A 271 2.63 -3.53 32.96
N PHE A 272 2.05 -3.09 31.84
CA PHE A 272 0.64 -3.32 31.53
C PHE A 272 0.47 -3.93 30.14
N SER A 273 -0.38 -4.95 30.06
CA SER A 273 -0.78 -5.55 28.80
C SER A 273 -1.70 -4.63 28.01
N ASP A 274 -1.34 -4.38 26.76
CA ASP A 274 -2.18 -3.65 25.83
C ASP A 274 -3.06 -4.62 25.04
N TYR A 275 -4.29 -4.82 25.53
CA TYR A 275 -5.27 -5.68 24.88
C TYR A 275 -5.97 -5.03 23.69
N ARG A 276 -5.78 -3.72 23.48
CA ARG A 276 -6.40 -2.96 22.39
C ARG A 276 -5.58 -3.08 21.10
N GLU A 277 -4.25 -3.16 21.19
CA GLU A 277 -3.39 -3.28 20.01
C GLU A 277 -3.73 -4.46 19.10
N PRO A 278 -3.95 -5.70 19.60
CA PRO A 278 -4.37 -6.81 18.73
C PRO A 278 -5.66 -6.52 17.97
N LEU A 279 -6.64 -5.89 18.61
CA LEU A 279 -7.88 -5.47 17.94
C LEU A 279 -7.61 -4.43 16.86
N VAL A 280 -6.71 -3.48 17.12
CA VAL A 280 -6.33 -2.43 16.16
C VAL A 280 -5.64 -3.02 14.94
N GLU A 281 -4.76 -4.01 15.13
CA GLU A 281 -4.10 -4.73 14.03
C GLU A 281 -5.13 -5.46 13.16
N GLU A 282 -6.01 -6.26 13.76
CA GLU A 282 -7.07 -6.97 13.02
C GLU A 282 -8.05 -6.00 12.35
N ALA A 283 -8.40 -4.89 13.02
CA ALA A 283 -9.30 -3.90 12.46
C ALA A 283 -8.70 -3.22 11.22
N ALA A 284 -7.41 -2.89 11.25
CA ALA A 284 -6.71 -2.35 10.10
C ALA A 284 -6.66 -3.36 8.94
N GLN A 285 -6.36 -4.63 9.22
CA GLN A 285 -6.29 -5.69 8.21
C GLN A 285 -7.64 -5.96 7.55
N VAL A 286 -8.71 -6.12 8.35
CA VAL A 286 -10.08 -6.29 7.85
C VAL A 286 -10.51 -5.09 7.01
N LEU A 287 -10.28 -3.86 7.49
CA LEU A 287 -10.62 -2.64 6.75
C LEU A 287 -9.89 -2.52 5.41
N ILE A 288 -8.60 -2.90 5.36
CA ILE A 288 -7.82 -2.85 4.13
C ILE A 288 -8.32 -3.89 3.11
N VAL A 289 -8.67 -5.11 3.57
CA VAL A 289 -9.18 -6.20 2.72
C VAL A 289 -10.58 -5.88 2.19
N THR A 290 -11.47 -5.28 3.00
CA THR A 290 -12.81 -4.88 2.53
C THR A 290 -12.77 -3.71 1.54
N LEU A 291 -11.69 -2.93 1.53
CA LEU A 291 -11.40 -1.92 0.52
C LEU A 291 -10.65 -2.48 -0.70
N ASP A 292 -10.46 -3.79 -0.83
CA ASP A 292 -9.91 -4.41 -2.04
C ASP A 292 -10.99 -4.53 -3.13
N TYR A 293 -11.29 -3.39 -3.77
CA TYR A 293 -12.28 -3.26 -4.85
C TYR A 293 -11.60 -2.96 -6.18
N ASP A 294 -11.97 -3.70 -7.23
CA ASP A 294 -11.51 -3.44 -8.59
C ASP A 294 -12.38 -2.34 -9.23
N SER A 295 -11.81 -1.14 -9.37
CA SER A 295 -12.50 0.01 -9.96
C SER A 295 -12.69 -0.11 -11.48
N SER A 296 -12.13 -1.13 -12.15
CA SER A 296 -12.17 -1.26 -13.62
C SER A 296 -13.55 -1.62 -14.19
N THR A 297 -14.49 -2.06 -13.34
CA THR A 297 -15.88 -2.41 -13.74
C THR A 297 -16.86 -1.24 -13.63
N SER A 298 -16.52 -0.19 -12.88
CA SER A 298 -17.33 1.01 -12.72
C SER A 298 -16.71 2.16 -13.50
N SER A 299 -17.40 2.62 -14.55
CA SER A 299 -17.02 3.78 -15.36
C SER A 299 -16.54 4.94 -14.49
N SER A 300 -15.29 5.36 -14.67
CA SER A 300 -14.71 6.53 -13.99
C SER A 300 -15.65 7.73 -14.15
N PRO A 301 -16.00 8.48 -13.08
CA PRO A 301 -16.72 9.73 -13.26
C PRO A 301 -15.82 10.67 -14.07
N THR A 302 -16.33 11.14 -15.20
CA THR A 302 -15.62 12.04 -16.10
C THR A 302 -15.29 13.33 -15.37
N VAL A 303 -14.02 13.74 -15.50
CA VAL A 303 -13.48 15.00 -15.00
C VAL A 303 -13.99 16.11 -15.91
N ASP A 304 -15.15 16.69 -15.61
CA ASP A 304 -15.47 18.03 -16.10
C ASP A 304 -16.42 18.72 -15.11
N GLY A 305 -15.85 19.62 -14.32
CA GLY A 305 -16.53 20.45 -13.32
C GLY A 305 -17.34 21.61 -13.93
N THR A 306 -18.06 21.36 -15.04
CA THR A 306 -18.94 22.35 -15.66
C THR A 306 -20.20 21.68 -16.20
N THR A 307 -21.22 21.55 -15.34
CA THR A 307 -22.61 21.43 -15.79
C THR A 307 -23.45 22.49 -15.09
N THR A 308 -23.50 23.68 -15.68
CA THR A 308 -24.73 24.46 -15.68
C THR A 308 -25.72 23.73 -16.59
N GLY A 309 -26.42 22.75 -16.02
CA GLY A 309 -27.42 21.93 -16.70
C GLY A 309 -28.68 21.88 -15.85
N THR A 310 -29.80 22.23 -16.48
CA THR A 310 -31.15 22.37 -15.92
C THR A 310 -31.63 21.15 -15.14
N ALA A 311 -32.34 21.42 -14.04
CA ALA A 311 -33.04 20.47 -13.19
C ALA A 311 -33.95 19.52 -13.99
N MET A 312 -33.77 18.22 -13.76
CA MET A 312 -34.70 17.07 -13.88
C MET A 312 -33.91 15.84 -14.37
N ASP A 313 -33.21 15.19 -13.45
CA ASP A 313 -32.97 13.74 -13.35
C ASP A 313 -31.95 13.49 -12.22
N ASP A 314 -32.45 13.53 -10.98
CA ASP A 314 -31.70 13.15 -9.76
C ASP A 314 -31.59 11.60 -9.68
N VAL A 315 -30.76 11.01 -10.54
CA VAL A 315 -30.20 9.69 -10.26
C VAL A 315 -28.70 9.89 -10.14
N ASP A 316 -28.23 10.04 -8.89
CA ASP A 316 -26.80 9.90 -8.57
C ASP A 316 -26.29 8.65 -9.29
N PRO A 317 -25.14 8.71 -9.99
CA PRO A 317 -24.58 7.52 -10.61
C PRO A 317 -24.48 6.42 -9.55
N PRO A 318 -24.89 5.17 -9.86
CA PRO A 318 -24.86 4.10 -8.88
C PRO A 318 -23.44 4.03 -8.30
N GLY A 319 -23.36 4.25 -6.97
CA GLY A 319 -22.09 4.18 -6.26
C GLY A 319 -21.45 2.78 -6.41
N PRO A 320 -20.20 2.61 -5.98
CA PRO A 320 -19.59 1.29 -6.01
C PRO A 320 -20.46 0.28 -5.25
N ASP A 321 -20.59 -0.94 -5.80
CA ASP A 321 -21.38 -2.02 -5.20
C ASP A 321 -20.87 -2.39 -3.79
N ASN A 322 -19.59 -2.12 -3.52
CA ASN A 322 -18.98 -2.29 -2.21
C ASN A 322 -19.33 -1.11 -1.27
N LEU A 323 -20.13 -1.39 -0.23
CA LEU A 323 -20.56 -0.40 0.75
C LEU A 323 -19.41 0.25 1.53
N PHE A 324 -18.34 -0.48 1.85
CA PHE A 324 -17.19 0.08 2.58
C PHE A 324 -16.47 1.14 1.75
N VAL A 325 -16.27 0.88 0.45
CA VAL A 325 -15.75 1.87 -0.50
C VAL A 325 -16.70 3.05 -0.63
N ASN A 326 -18.01 2.78 -0.71
CA ASN A 326 -19.04 3.81 -0.79
C ASN A 326 -19.00 4.74 0.46
N TYR A 327 -19.02 4.19 1.67
CA TYR A 327 -18.94 4.94 2.92
C TYR A 327 -17.65 5.78 2.99
N LEU A 328 -16.50 5.18 2.66
CA LEU A 328 -15.22 5.89 2.63
C LEU A 328 -15.26 7.08 1.65
N SER A 329 -15.80 6.89 0.45
CA SER A 329 -15.91 7.96 -0.56
C SER A 329 -16.82 9.11 -0.15
N ARG A 330 -17.80 8.84 0.74
CA ARG A 330 -18.80 9.80 1.21
C ARG A 330 -18.35 10.63 2.43
N ILE A 331 -17.28 10.24 3.13
CA ILE A 331 -16.70 11.08 4.20
C ILE A 331 -16.28 12.44 3.60
N HIS A 332 -16.70 13.54 4.23
CA HIS A 332 -16.46 14.88 3.70
C HIS A 332 -16.29 15.98 4.76
N ARG A 333 -16.59 15.72 6.04
CA ARG A 333 -16.43 16.72 7.09
C ARG A 333 -14.93 16.93 7.37
N GLU A 334 -14.51 18.18 7.50
CA GLU A 334 -13.11 18.51 7.79
C GLU A 334 -12.65 17.95 9.14
N GLU A 335 -13.53 17.89 10.15
CA GLU A 335 -13.24 17.30 11.46
C GLU A 335 -12.91 15.80 11.36
N ASP A 336 -13.69 15.06 10.57
CA ASP A 336 -13.48 13.63 10.32
C ASP A 336 -12.15 13.40 9.59
N PHE A 337 -11.85 14.20 8.56
CA PHE A 337 -10.57 14.14 7.87
C PHE A 337 -9.39 14.48 8.77
N GLN A 338 -9.54 15.47 9.65
CA GLN A 338 -8.51 15.85 10.62
C GLN A 338 -8.26 14.72 11.62
N PHE A 339 -9.32 14.05 12.10
CA PHE A 339 -9.25 12.90 12.99
C PHE A 339 -8.48 11.74 12.32
N ILE A 340 -8.86 11.36 11.11
CA ILE A 340 -8.20 10.30 10.34
C ILE A 340 -6.71 10.63 10.13
N LEU A 341 -6.42 11.84 9.63
CA LEU A 341 -5.05 12.26 9.33
C LEU A 341 -4.17 12.26 10.58
N LYS A 342 -4.67 12.80 11.71
CA LYS A 342 -3.93 12.80 12.98
C LYS A 342 -3.70 11.39 13.52
N GLY A 343 -4.70 10.52 13.42
CA GLY A 343 -4.58 9.12 13.83
C GLY A 343 -3.49 8.40 13.06
N VAL A 344 -3.56 8.45 11.73
CA VAL A 344 -2.55 7.81 10.85
C VAL A 344 -1.16 8.42 11.05
N ALA A 345 -1.05 9.75 11.13
CA ALA A 345 0.23 10.42 11.35
C ALA A 345 0.85 10.07 12.72
N ARG A 346 0.04 10.00 13.79
CA ARG A 346 0.50 9.59 15.13
C ARG A 346 1.10 8.18 15.09
N LEU A 347 0.38 7.24 14.48
CA LEU A 347 0.81 5.85 14.42
C LEU A 347 2.06 5.66 13.53
N LEU A 348 2.10 6.28 12.35
CA LEU A 348 3.29 6.24 11.49
C LEU A 348 4.51 6.89 12.16
N SER A 349 4.30 7.95 12.94
CA SER A 349 5.36 8.66 13.66
C SER A 349 5.84 7.95 14.93
N ASN A 350 5.11 6.95 15.43
CA ASN A 350 5.42 6.29 16.70
C ASN A 350 6.88 5.77 16.78
N PRO A 351 7.44 5.10 15.75
CA PRO A 351 8.84 4.64 15.80
C PRO A 351 9.89 5.77 15.75
N LEU A 352 9.49 6.98 15.37
CA LEU A 352 10.37 8.15 15.22
C LEU A 352 10.51 8.93 16.54
N VAL A 353 9.67 8.66 17.54
CA VAL A 353 9.67 9.36 18.83
C VAL A 353 10.96 9.01 19.59
N GLN A 354 11.79 10.03 19.83
CA GLN A 354 12.96 9.90 20.69
C GLN A 354 12.58 10.13 22.15
N THR A 355 13.03 9.24 23.02
CA THR A 355 12.93 9.38 24.48
C THR A 355 14.33 9.36 25.08
N TYR A 356 14.52 10.01 26.22
CA TYR A 356 15.82 10.03 26.90
C TYR A 356 16.25 8.63 27.36
N LEU A 357 15.28 7.78 27.67
CA LEU A 357 15.49 6.41 28.13
C LEU A 357 15.36 5.42 26.96
N PRO A 358 16.35 4.54 26.74
CA PRO A 358 16.33 3.60 25.62
C PRO A 358 15.16 2.63 25.75
N ASN A 359 14.47 2.35 24.64
CA ASN A 359 13.33 1.43 24.58
C ASN A 359 12.19 1.74 25.57
N SER A 360 12.09 2.99 26.02
CA SER A 360 11.07 3.36 27.01
C SER A 360 9.67 3.57 26.43
N ALA A 361 9.56 3.81 25.13
CA ALA A 361 8.29 3.95 24.42
C ALA A 361 7.95 2.66 23.66
N LYS A 362 6.65 2.30 23.69
CA LYS A 362 6.13 1.20 22.89
C LYS A 362 6.28 1.52 21.41
N LYS A 363 6.69 0.52 20.62
CA LYS A 363 6.77 0.62 19.16
C LYS A 363 5.75 -0.31 18.52
N ILE A 364 4.88 0.26 17.69
CA ILE A 364 3.94 -0.52 16.89
C ILE A 364 4.67 -1.30 15.80
N GLN A 365 4.05 -2.38 15.30
CA GLN A 365 4.64 -3.22 14.26
C GLN A 365 3.85 -3.21 12.93
N PHE A 366 2.60 -2.73 12.93
CA PHE A 366 1.66 -2.72 11.80
C PHE A 366 1.77 -1.48 10.87
N HIS A 367 2.96 -0.90 10.76
CA HIS A 367 3.22 0.28 9.92
C HIS A 367 3.02 0.04 8.41
N GLN A 368 3.20 -1.21 7.92
CA GLN A 368 2.97 -1.55 6.52
C GLN A 368 1.48 -1.47 6.16
N GLU A 369 0.62 -1.95 7.05
CA GLU A 369 -0.83 -1.87 6.98
C GLU A 369 -1.29 -0.41 6.97
N LEU A 370 -0.72 0.44 7.85
CA LEU A 370 -1.04 1.88 7.87
C LEU A 370 -0.71 2.58 6.56
N LEU A 371 0.39 2.21 5.89
CA LEU A 371 0.73 2.77 4.56
C LEU A 371 -0.28 2.34 3.50
N VAL A 372 -0.71 1.07 3.51
CA VAL A 372 -1.75 0.57 2.59
C VAL A 372 -3.09 1.25 2.87
N LEU A 373 -3.47 1.41 4.14
CA LEU A 373 -4.67 2.13 4.53
C LEU A 373 -4.63 3.59 4.07
N PHE A 374 -3.53 4.30 4.32
CA PHE A 374 -3.36 5.68 3.86
C PHE A 374 -3.50 5.81 2.34
N TRP A 375 -2.89 4.90 1.59
CA TRP A 375 -3.07 4.82 0.14
C TRP A 375 -4.55 4.68 -0.24
N LYS A 376 -5.26 3.71 0.34
CA LYS A 376 -6.69 3.44 0.05
C LYS A 376 -7.58 4.64 0.40
N LEU A 377 -7.31 5.32 1.52
CA LEU A 377 -8.00 6.56 1.92
C LEU A 377 -7.85 7.66 0.86
N CYS A 378 -6.63 7.89 0.35
CA CYS A 378 -6.39 8.89 -0.68
C CYS A 378 -6.92 8.47 -2.06
N ASP A 379 -6.92 7.18 -2.37
CA ASP A 379 -7.34 6.69 -3.67
C ASP A 379 -8.86 6.76 -3.83
N PHE A 380 -9.62 6.23 -2.86
CA PHE A 380 -11.08 6.20 -2.90
C PHE A 380 -11.76 7.51 -2.47
N ASN A 381 -11.07 8.38 -1.73
CA ASN A 381 -11.61 9.67 -1.34
C ASN A 381 -10.70 10.83 -1.77
N LYS A 382 -10.98 11.38 -2.97
CA LYS A 382 -10.23 12.54 -3.49
C LYS A 382 -10.42 13.80 -2.63
N LYS A 383 -11.54 13.95 -1.92
CA LYS A 383 -11.74 15.07 -0.97
C LYS A 383 -10.75 14.98 0.20
N PHE A 384 -10.52 13.77 0.72
CA PHE A 384 -9.49 13.52 1.73
C PHE A 384 -8.09 13.81 1.18
N LEU A 385 -7.75 13.33 -0.03
CA LEU A 385 -6.48 13.64 -0.69
C LEU A 385 -6.25 15.16 -0.77
N PHE A 386 -7.24 15.92 -1.25
CA PHE A 386 -7.12 17.38 -1.33
C PHE A 386 -7.05 18.04 0.05
N PHE A 387 -7.75 17.51 1.05
CA PHE A 387 -7.66 17.98 2.43
C PHE A 387 -6.24 17.82 3.00
N VAL A 388 -5.64 16.63 2.84
CA VAL A 388 -4.24 16.35 3.26
C VAL A 388 -3.28 17.38 2.64
N LEU A 389 -3.51 17.70 1.37
CA LEU A 389 -2.68 18.65 0.60
C LEU A 389 -3.01 20.12 0.87
N LYS A 390 -4.12 20.43 1.56
CA LYS A 390 -4.56 21.81 1.83
C LYS A 390 -3.63 22.51 2.81
N SER A 391 -3.15 21.81 3.84
CA SER A 391 -2.32 22.35 4.93
C SER A 391 -0.88 21.82 4.86
N SER A 392 -0.06 22.14 5.88
CA SER A 392 1.27 21.53 6.02
C SER A 392 1.25 20.17 6.70
N ASP A 393 0.07 19.64 7.05
CA ASP A 393 -0.05 18.40 7.82
C ASP A 393 0.33 17.17 6.98
N VAL A 394 0.34 17.28 5.65
CA VAL A 394 0.97 16.28 4.76
C VAL A 394 2.44 16.02 5.12
N LEU A 395 3.14 17.00 5.71
CA LEU A 395 4.53 16.83 6.11
C LEU A 395 4.67 15.87 7.31
N ASP A 396 3.64 15.77 8.15
CA ASP A 396 3.57 14.82 9.26
C ASP A 396 3.36 13.37 8.77
N ILE A 397 2.95 13.19 7.51
CA ILE A 397 2.92 11.90 6.81
C ILE A 397 4.21 11.67 6.02
N LEU A 398 4.73 12.71 5.35
CA LEU A 398 5.95 12.65 4.56
C LEU A 398 7.15 12.16 5.38
N VAL A 399 7.37 12.74 6.56
CA VAL A 399 8.56 12.48 7.36
C VAL A 399 8.64 11.00 7.81
N PRO A 400 7.57 10.38 8.36
CA PRO A 400 7.54 8.95 8.61
C PRO A 400 7.76 8.07 7.38
N ILE A 401 7.15 8.41 6.23
CA ILE A 401 7.35 7.64 4.99
C ILE A 401 8.83 7.66 4.60
N LEU A 402 9.47 8.83 4.60
CA LEU A 402 10.89 8.94 4.27
C LEU A 402 11.79 8.25 5.29
N TYR A 403 11.41 8.22 6.57
CA TYR A 403 12.10 7.43 7.59
C TYR A 403 12.09 5.94 7.24
N PHE A 404 10.91 5.36 6.99
CA PHE A 404 10.76 3.95 6.69
C PHE A 404 11.46 3.57 5.37
N LEU A 405 11.37 4.41 4.33
CA LEU A 405 12.09 4.20 3.08
C LEU A 405 13.61 4.23 3.29
N ASN A 406 14.12 5.16 4.09
CA ASN A 406 15.55 5.24 4.38
C ASN A 406 16.02 4.03 5.18
N ASP A 407 15.26 3.57 6.18
CA ASP A 407 15.60 2.43 7.02
C ASP A 407 15.55 1.10 6.24
N ALA A 408 14.57 0.92 5.37
CA ALA A 408 14.37 -0.32 4.60
C ALA A 408 15.26 -0.46 3.36
N ARG A 409 15.95 0.59 2.91
CA ARG A 409 16.71 0.60 1.64
C ARG A 409 17.77 -0.52 1.50
N ALA A 410 18.32 -1.00 2.62
CA ALA A 410 19.34 -2.04 2.65
C ALA A 410 18.75 -3.46 2.79
N ASP A 411 17.45 -3.56 3.06
CA ASP A 411 16.77 -4.79 3.42
C ASP A 411 15.91 -5.33 2.26
N GLN A 412 16.37 -6.42 1.64
CA GLN A 412 15.69 -7.05 0.51
C GLN A 412 14.36 -7.75 0.87
N SER A 413 14.05 -7.95 2.16
CA SER A 413 12.76 -8.46 2.61
C SER A 413 11.68 -7.37 2.58
N ARG A 414 12.08 -6.10 2.74
CA ARG A 414 11.18 -4.94 2.82
C ARG A 414 10.99 -4.20 1.50
N VAL A 415 11.22 -4.87 0.37
CA VAL A 415 11.01 -4.29 -0.98
C VAL A 415 9.56 -3.83 -1.17
N GLY A 416 8.58 -4.56 -0.62
CA GLY A 416 7.17 -4.17 -0.69
C GLY A 416 6.90 -2.81 -0.03
N LEU A 417 7.44 -2.61 1.18
CA LEU A 417 7.41 -1.33 1.90
C LEU A 417 8.02 -0.18 1.08
N MET A 418 9.12 -0.46 0.35
CA MET A 418 9.74 0.54 -0.53
C MET A 418 8.78 0.99 -1.64
N HIS A 419 8.07 0.06 -2.26
CA HIS A 419 7.14 0.38 -3.34
C HIS A 419 5.92 1.15 -2.85
N ILE A 420 5.26 0.72 -1.75
CA ILE A 420 4.09 1.43 -1.24
C ILE A 420 4.44 2.86 -0.82
N GLY A 421 5.57 3.07 -0.13
CA GLY A 421 6.01 4.41 0.25
C GLY A 421 6.29 5.29 -0.97
N VAL A 422 6.96 4.75 -2.00
CA VAL A 422 7.21 5.50 -3.26
C VAL A 422 5.92 5.78 -4.02
N PHE A 423 4.97 4.84 -4.08
CA PHE A 423 3.68 5.06 -4.74
C PHE A 423 2.87 6.16 -4.06
N ILE A 424 2.79 6.16 -2.72
CA ILE A 424 2.14 7.25 -1.98
C ILE A 424 2.79 8.60 -2.34
N LEU A 425 4.12 8.68 -2.35
CA LEU A 425 4.82 9.92 -2.71
C LEU A 425 4.58 10.31 -4.18
N LEU A 426 4.47 9.35 -5.09
CA LEU A 426 4.10 9.60 -6.49
C LEU A 426 2.70 10.20 -6.60
N LEU A 427 1.73 9.60 -5.91
CA LEU A 427 0.35 10.11 -5.83
C LEU A 427 0.31 11.55 -5.31
N LEU A 428 0.97 11.82 -4.18
CA LEU A 428 1.01 13.17 -3.59
C LEU A 428 1.75 14.18 -4.49
N SER A 429 2.82 13.75 -5.17
CA SER A 429 3.60 14.62 -6.06
C SER A 429 2.82 15.08 -7.30
N GLY A 430 1.76 14.35 -7.68
CA GLY A 430 0.88 14.73 -8.78
C GLY A 430 0.09 16.03 -8.54
N GLU A 431 0.15 16.58 -7.33
CA GLU A 431 -0.58 17.79 -6.95
C GLU A 431 0.37 18.95 -6.58
N ARG A 432 0.12 20.12 -7.17
CA ARG A 432 0.94 21.34 -6.97
C ARG A 432 1.16 21.69 -5.50
N ASN A 433 0.12 21.56 -4.68
CA ASN A 433 0.19 21.94 -3.27
C ASN A 433 1.26 21.14 -2.53
N PHE A 434 1.47 19.86 -2.86
CA PHE A 434 2.53 19.06 -2.24
C PHE A 434 3.91 19.71 -2.46
N GLY A 435 4.26 20.01 -3.71
CA GLY A 435 5.53 20.67 -4.06
C GLY A 435 5.70 22.03 -3.39
N VAL A 436 4.62 22.81 -3.25
CA VAL A 436 4.65 24.08 -2.51
C VAL A 436 4.93 23.86 -1.02
N ARG A 437 4.28 22.89 -0.38
CA ARG A 437 4.42 22.59 1.06
C ARG A 437 5.81 22.08 1.43
N LEU A 438 6.51 21.41 0.50
CA LEU A 438 7.89 20.95 0.72
C LEU A 438 8.89 22.07 1.07
N ASN A 439 8.58 23.32 0.74
CA ASN A 439 9.42 24.48 1.09
C ASN A 439 9.41 24.84 2.58
N LYS A 440 8.55 24.22 3.40
CA LYS A 440 8.54 24.48 4.85
C LYS A 440 9.91 24.07 5.44
N PRO A 441 10.51 24.87 6.33
CA PRO A 441 11.76 24.51 6.99
C PRO A 441 11.65 23.16 7.69
N TYR A 442 12.67 22.31 7.52
CA TYR A 442 12.77 21.03 8.24
C TYR A 442 13.49 21.25 9.57
N SER A 443 12.71 21.34 10.64
CA SER A 443 13.23 21.56 12.00
C SER A 443 13.20 20.29 12.87
N VAL A 444 12.56 19.22 12.39
CA VAL A 444 12.40 17.97 13.14
C VAL A 444 13.71 17.19 13.12
N ARG A 445 14.17 16.71 14.29
CA ARG A 445 15.37 15.87 14.38
C ARG A 445 14.96 14.41 14.52
N VAL A 446 14.65 13.77 13.40
CA VAL A 446 14.45 12.32 13.36
C VAL A 446 15.80 11.64 13.21
N PRO A 447 16.13 10.57 13.97
CA PRO A 447 17.41 9.86 13.85
C PRO A 447 17.47 9.03 12.56
N MET A 448 17.54 9.70 11.42
CA MET A 448 17.73 9.09 10.12
C MET A 448 19.22 9.02 9.79
N ASP A 449 19.66 7.90 9.26
CA ASP A 449 21.00 7.77 8.66
C ASP A 449 21.05 8.58 7.35
N ILE A 450 21.22 9.90 7.47
CA ILE A 450 21.41 10.86 6.38
C ILE A 450 22.40 11.94 6.85
N PRO A 451 23.13 12.62 5.94
CA PRO A 451 24.01 13.71 6.31
C PRO A 451 23.24 14.84 6.98
N VAL A 452 23.86 15.49 7.97
CA VAL A 452 23.30 16.72 8.58
C VAL A 452 23.17 17.81 7.51
N PHE A 453 22.02 18.47 7.48
CA PHE A 453 21.75 19.59 6.60
C PHE A 453 20.83 20.59 7.30
N THR A 454 20.85 21.84 6.82
CA THR A 454 19.87 22.87 7.18
C THR A 454 19.12 23.23 5.91
N GLY A 455 17.81 23.02 5.90
CA GLY A 455 17.01 23.20 4.69
C GLY A 455 15.52 22.96 4.93
N THR A 456 14.86 22.53 3.87
CA THR A 456 13.42 22.33 3.79
C THR A 456 13.07 20.83 3.73
N HIS A 457 11.78 20.50 3.71
CA HIS A 457 11.35 19.12 3.51
C HIS A 457 11.67 18.62 2.08
N ALA A 458 11.82 19.52 1.11
CA ALA A 458 12.32 19.18 -0.22
C ALA A 458 13.75 18.63 -0.17
N ASP A 459 14.61 19.22 0.67
CA ASP A 459 15.97 18.75 0.87
C ASP A 459 15.99 17.35 1.48
N LEU A 460 15.14 17.10 2.50
CA LEU A 460 14.98 15.77 3.10
C LEU A 460 14.60 14.73 2.05
N LEU A 461 13.58 15.01 1.24
CA LEU A 461 13.12 14.14 0.15
C LEU A 461 14.27 13.78 -0.81
N ILE A 462 14.99 14.79 -1.31
CA ILE A 462 16.09 14.62 -2.27
C ILE A 462 17.24 13.82 -1.65
N ILE A 463 17.61 14.10 -0.40
CA ILE A 463 18.70 13.41 0.30
C ILE A 463 18.35 11.93 0.53
N VAL A 464 17.13 11.63 0.95
CA VAL A 464 16.67 10.25 1.13
C VAL A 464 16.61 9.51 -0.20
N PHE A 465 16.06 10.12 -1.26
CA PHE A 465 16.00 9.50 -2.58
C PHE A 465 17.39 9.25 -3.16
N HIS A 466 18.31 10.20 -3.00
CA HIS A 466 19.73 10.01 -3.34
C HIS A 466 20.31 8.80 -2.64
N LYS A 467 20.06 8.64 -1.33
CA LYS A 467 20.59 7.53 -0.54
C LYS A 467 19.99 6.19 -0.96
N ILE A 468 18.69 6.14 -1.26
CA ILE A 468 18.03 4.95 -1.81
C ILE A 468 18.66 4.55 -3.15
N ILE A 469 18.88 5.50 -4.05
CA ILE A 469 19.46 5.24 -5.38
C ILE A 469 20.92 4.78 -5.29
N THR A 470 21.72 5.39 -4.40
CA THR A 470 23.18 5.18 -4.37
C THR A 470 23.65 4.11 -3.39
N SER A 471 22.86 3.81 -2.36
CA SER A 471 23.20 2.82 -1.32
C SER A 471 22.18 1.70 -1.16
N GLY A 472 21.06 1.75 -1.88
CA GLY A 472 20.04 0.72 -1.84
C GLY A 472 20.45 -0.56 -2.58
N HIS A 473 19.76 -1.65 -2.28
CA HIS A 473 20.02 -2.94 -2.93
C HIS A 473 19.52 -2.97 -4.39
N GLN A 474 20.03 -3.89 -5.21
CA GLN A 474 19.76 -3.94 -6.66
C GLN A 474 18.27 -4.08 -7.04
N ARG A 475 17.45 -4.76 -6.21
CA ARG A 475 15.99 -4.87 -6.45
C ARG A 475 15.24 -3.53 -6.40
N LEU A 476 15.87 -2.42 -5.99
CA LEU A 476 15.28 -1.08 -6.01
C LEU A 476 15.46 -0.34 -7.34
N GLN A 477 16.27 -0.85 -8.27
CA GLN A 477 16.46 -0.21 -9.57
C GLN A 477 15.15 0.10 -10.32
N PRO A 478 14.12 -0.77 -10.33
CA PRO A 478 12.83 -0.47 -10.95
C PRO A 478 12.12 0.77 -10.36
N LEU A 479 12.45 1.18 -9.13
CA LEU A 479 11.87 2.37 -8.49
C LEU A 479 12.56 3.68 -8.91
N PHE A 480 13.71 3.65 -9.57
CA PHE A 480 14.49 4.87 -9.87
C PHE A 480 13.70 5.85 -10.73
N ASP A 481 12.95 5.35 -11.72
CA ASP A 481 12.08 6.18 -12.56
C ASP A 481 10.97 6.85 -11.74
N CYS A 482 10.36 6.13 -10.79
CA CYS A 482 9.33 6.67 -9.91
C CYS A 482 9.91 7.75 -8.98
N LEU A 483 11.06 7.48 -8.36
CA LEU A 483 11.75 8.41 -7.46
C LEU A 483 12.11 9.71 -8.19
N LEU A 484 12.67 9.62 -9.40
CA LEU A 484 13.00 10.80 -10.19
C LEU A 484 11.76 11.51 -10.74
N THR A 485 10.70 10.78 -11.09
CA THR A 485 9.42 11.37 -11.50
C THR A 485 8.82 12.24 -10.39
N ILE A 486 8.86 11.78 -9.14
CA ILE A 486 8.44 12.57 -7.98
C ILE A 486 9.24 13.87 -7.87
N VAL A 487 10.57 13.80 -8.00
CA VAL A 487 11.44 15.00 -7.95
C VAL A 487 11.13 15.95 -9.10
N VAL A 488 10.89 15.43 -10.31
CA VAL A 488 10.49 16.21 -11.48
C VAL A 488 9.17 16.94 -11.20
N ASN A 489 8.14 16.24 -10.72
CA ASN A 489 6.83 16.83 -10.42
C ASN A 489 6.91 18.01 -9.42
N VAL A 490 7.78 17.90 -8.40
CA VAL A 490 7.90 18.96 -7.37
C VAL A 490 8.89 20.07 -7.76
N SER A 491 9.83 19.80 -8.67
CA SER A 491 10.93 20.70 -9.03
C SER A 491 10.54 22.13 -9.44
N PRO A 492 9.42 22.41 -10.15
CA PRO A 492 9.02 23.78 -10.50
C PRO A 492 8.64 24.63 -9.29
N TYR A 493 8.44 24.02 -8.12
CA TYR A 493 7.95 24.67 -6.91
C TYR A 493 9.02 24.79 -5.82
N LEU A 494 10.23 24.24 -6.02
CA LEU A 494 11.29 24.22 -5.01
C LEU A 494 12.02 25.56 -4.98
N LYS A 495 11.85 26.34 -3.91
CA LYS A 495 12.31 27.73 -3.83
C LYS A 495 13.73 27.89 -3.31
N SER A 496 14.20 27.01 -2.43
CA SER A 496 15.48 27.18 -1.77
C SER A 496 16.08 25.83 -1.39
N LEU A 497 16.77 25.21 -2.34
CA LEU A 497 17.54 24.01 -2.07
C LEU A 497 18.82 24.35 -1.30
N SER A 498 19.12 23.53 -0.30
CA SER A 498 20.40 23.51 0.39
C SER A 498 21.53 23.09 -0.56
N MET A 499 22.75 23.51 -0.23
CA MET A 499 23.95 23.07 -0.94
C MET A 499 24.11 21.54 -0.93
N VAL A 500 23.65 20.88 0.14
CA VAL A 500 23.72 19.42 0.26
C VAL A 500 22.81 18.75 -0.78
N ALA A 501 21.52 19.12 -0.82
CA ALA A 501 20.57 18.53 -1.77
C ALA A 501 20.94 18.85 -3.23
N ALA A 502 21.37 20.08 -3.52
CA ALA A 502 21.87 20.47 -4.83
C ALA A 502 23.02 19.55 -5.30
N ASN A 503 24.04 19.35 -4.45
CA ASN A 503 25.16 18.47 -4.78
C ASN A 503 24.73 17.00 -4.91
N LYS A 504 23.72 16.53 -4.16
CA LYS A 504 23.17 15.17 -4.33
C LYS A 504 22.53 14.99 -5.70
N LEU A 505 21.75 15.95 -6.20
CA LEU A 505 21.18 15.90 -7.55
C LEU A 505 22.27 15.87 -8.63
N LEU A 506 23.29 16.73 -8.50
CA LEU A 506 24.42 16.77 -9.45
C LEU A 506 25.23 15.47 -9.41
N HIS A 507 25.38 14.85 -8.23
CA HIS A 507 26.03 13.56 -8.09
C HIS A 507 25.26 12.45 -8.83
N LEU A 508 23.92 12.42 -8.75
CA LEU A 508 23.12 11.48 -9.55
C LEU A 508 23.33 11.71 -11.05
N LEU A 509 23.35 12.97 -11.50
CA LEU A 509 23.58 13.29 -12.91
C LEU A 509 24.95 12.79 -13.36
N GLU A 510 25.99 13.04 -12.58
CA GLU A 510 27.35 12.60 -12.87
C GLU A 510 27.43 11.06 -12.96
N ALA A 511 26.80 10.34 -12.03
CA ALA A 511 26.75 8.88 -12.05
C ALA A 511 26.00 8.32 -13.28
N PHE A 512 24.81 8.85 -13.56
CA PHE A 512 23.95 8.37 -14.64
C PHE A 512 24.38 8.85 -16.04
N SER A 513 25.20 9.88 -16.15
CA SER A 513 25.74 10.37 -17.43
C SER A 513 27.03 9.66 -17.86
N THR A 514 27.57 8.74 -17.05
CA THR A 514 28.74 7.95 -17.47
C THR A 514 28.41 7.11 -18.69
N THR A 515 29.34 7.04 -19.66
CA THR A 515 29.14 6.27 -20.89
C THR A 515 28.88 4.78 -20.62
N TRP A 516 29.54 4.21 -19.60
CA TRP A 516 29.28 2.85 -19.18
C TRP A 516 27.82 2.67 -18.73
N PHE A 517 27.31 3.53 -17.85
CA PHE A 517 25.95 3.41 -17.34
C PHE A 517 24.94 3.62 -18.47
N LEU A 518 25.04 4.72 -19.22
CA LEU A 518 24.13 5.04 -20.32
C LEU A 518 23.99 3.90 -21.32
N PHE A 519 25.11 3.25 -21.67
CA PHE A 519 25.13 2.21 -22.70
C PHE A 519 24.81 0.82 -22.17
N SER A 520 24.69 0.63 -20.85
CA SER A 520 24.45 -0.68 -20.22
C SER A 520 23.01 -1.19 -20.34
N ALA A 521 22.02 -0.30 -20.51
CA ALA A 521 20.63 -0.69 -20.69
C ALA A 521 19.85 0.31 -21.54
N VAL A 522 18.84 -0.18 -22.27
CA VAL A 522 18.01 0.60 -23.20
C VAL A 522 17.39 1.82 -22.53
N GLN A 523 17.00 1.72 -21.25
CA GLN A 523 16.21 2.74 -20.56
C GLN A 523 17.04 3.71 -19.71
N ASN A 524 18.34 3.45 -19.52
CA ASN A 524 19.17 4.23 -18.58
C ASN A 524 19.25 5.73 -18.91
N HIS A 525 19.12 6.08 -20.20
CA HIS A 525 19.11 7.47 -20.63
C HIS A 525 17.90 8.25 -20.09
N HIS A 526 16.76 7.61 -19.79
CA HIS A 526 15.58 8.26 -19.21
C HIS A 526 15.88 8.93 -17.85
N LEU A 527 16.72 8.32 -17.02
CA LEU A 527 17.11 8.90 -15.72
C LEU A 527 17.84 10.24 -15.89
N VAL A 528 18.63 10.38 -16.95
CA VAL A 528 19.30 11.64 -17.30
C VAL A 528 18.30 12.68 -17.78
N PHE A 529 17.29 12.28 -18.58
CA PHE A 529 16.20 13.18 -18.97
C PHE A 529 15.47 13.76 -17.76
N PHE A 530 15.10 12.92 -16.79
CA PHE A 530 14.44 13.39 -15.56
C PHE A 530 15.30 14.39 -14.80
N LEU A 531 16.60 14.10 -14.61
CA LEU A 531 17.49 15.03 -13.89
C LEU A 531 17.68 16.35 -14.62
N LEU A 532 17.83 16.33 -15.95
CA LEU A 532 17.91 17.57 -16.74
C LEU A 532 16.61 18.38 -16.65
N GLU A 533 15.45 17.72 -16.66
CA GLU A 533 14.15 18.37 -16.46
C GLU A 533 14.06 19.00 -15.06
N VAL A 534 14.53 18.34 -14.00
CA VAL A 534 14.61 18.92 -12.65
C VAL A 534 15.44 20.21 -12.65
N PHE A 535 16.64 20.18 -13.25
CA PHE A 535 17.49 21.38 -13.30
C PHE A 535 16.83 22.50 -14.11
N ASN A 536 16.25 22.18 -15.27
CA ASN A 536 15.55 23.16 -16.10
C ASN A 536 14.36 23.78 -15.37
N ASN A 537 13.53 22.97 -14.71
CA ASN A 537 12.39 23.46 -13.93
C ASN A 537 12.85 24.45 -12.86
N ILE A 538 13.88 24.11 -12.08
CA ILE A 538 14.36 24.99 -11.01
C ILE A 538 14.99 26.27 -11.59
N ILE A 539 15.80 26.16 -12.65
CA ILE A 539 16.44 27.32 -13.29
C ILE A 539 15.40 28.25 -13.96
N GLN A 540 14.34 27.72 -14.54
CA GLN A 540 13.33 28.52 -15.24
C GLN A 540 12.30 29.14 -14.28
N TYR A 541 11.88 28.41 -13.25
CA TYR A 541 10.76 28.82 -12.40
C TYR A 541 11.16 29.33 -11.02
N GLN A 542 12.32 28.93 -10.50
CA GLN A 542 12.74 29.20 -9.12
C GLN A 542 14.20 29.67 -9.02
N PHE A 543 14.72 30.33 -10.06
CA PHE A 543 16.11 30.81 -10.09
C PHE A 543 16.47 31.64 -8.85
N ASP A 544 15.64 32.63 -8.54
CA ASP A 544 15.91 33.67 -7.53
C ASP A 544 16.30 33.10 -6.15
N GLY A 545 15.69 31.99 -5.74
CA GLY A 545 15.97 31.37 -4.45
C GLY A 545 16.96 30.19 -4.50
N ASN A 546 17.35 29.70 -5.68
CA ASN A 546 18.17 28.49 -5.84
C ASN A 546 19.62 28.78 -6.24
N SER A 547 20.22 29.83 -5.67
CA SER A 547 21.64 30.18 -5.86
C SER A 547 22.60 29.01 -5.57
N ASN A 548 22.31 28.18 -4.56
CA ASN A 548 23.09 26.99 -4.23
C ASN A 548 23.13 25.98 -5.39
N LEU A 549 21.98 25.72 -6.02
CA LEU A 549 21.90 24.82 -7.17
C LEU A 549 22.63 25.39 -8.38
N VAL A 550 22.42 26.67 -8.67
CA VAL A 550 23.09 27.37 -9.79
C VAL A 550 24.61 27.32 -9.61
N TYR A 551 25.10 27.59 -8.41
CA TYR A 551 26.51 27.48 -8.08
C TYR A 551 27.04 26.05 -8.27
N ALA A 552 26.30 25.03 -7.81
CA ALA A 552 26.67 23.63 -8.01
C ALA A 552 26.73 23.25 -9.50
N VAL A 553 25.79 23.73 -10.32
CA VAL A 553 25.78 23.56 -11.78
C VAL A 553 27.02 24.20 -12.42
N ILE A 554 27.40 25.42 -12.01
CA ILE A 554 28.62 26.10 -12.49
C ILE A 554 29.87 25.28 -12.14
N ARG A 555 29.98 24.78 -10.91
CA ARG A 555 31.12 23.96 -10.48
C ARG A 555 31.22 22.64 -11.24
N LYS A 556 30.07 22.05 -11.60
CA LYS A 556 29.97 20.78 -12.32
C LYS A 556 29.72 20.94 -13.83
N ARG A 557 29.98 22.12 -14.39
CA ARG A 557 29.76 22.45 -15.82
C ARG A 557 30.31 21.41 -16.80
N ASN A 558 31.44 20.78 -16.47
CA ASN A 558 32.07 19.76 -17.31
C ASN A 558 31.15 18.55 -17.56
N VAL A 559 30.29 18.17 -16.61
CA VAL A 559 29.34 17.05 -16.77
C VAL A 559 28.36 17.36 -17.92
N PHE A 560 27.82 18.57 -17.96
CA PHE A 560 26.90 19.01 -19.02
C PHE A 560 27.60 19.13 -20.38
N HIS A 561 28.83 19.65 -20.42
CA HIS A 561 29.63 19.68 -21.65
C HIS A 561 29.98 18.29 -22.17
N GLN A 562 30.27 17.33 -21.28
CA GLN A 562 30.52 15.94 -21.66
C GLN A 562 29.25 15.28 -22.21
N LEU A 563 28.10 15.53 -21.59
CA LEU A 563 26.82 14.99 -22.04
C LEU A 563 26.41 15.58 -23.40
N ALA A 564 26.59 16.88 -23.62
CA ALA A 564 26.37 17.52 -24.93
C ALA A 564 27.27 16.89 -26.03
N ASN A 565 28.50 16.58 -25.66
CA ASN A 565 29.51 16.00 -26.55
C ASN A 565 29.59 14.46 -26.45
N LEU A 566 28.52 13.79 -26.02
CA LEU A 566 28.51 12.33 -25.85
C LEU A 566 28.91 11.63 -27.16
N PRO A 567 29.87 10.70 -27.14
CA PRO A 567 30.30 10.04 -28.36
C PRO A 567 29.21 9.10 -28.88
N THR A 568 28.99 9.11 -30.20
CA THR A 568 27.95 8.32 -30.89
C THR A 568 28.52 7.25 -31.81
N ASP A 569 29.83 7.23 -32.04
CA ASP A 569 30.47 6.26 -32.91
C ASP A 569 30.59 4.87 -32.25
N SER A 570 30.58 3.82 -33.08
CA SER A 570 30.58 2.43 -32.60
C SER A 570 31.82 2.10 -31.74
N GLN A 571 32.99 2.66 -32.06
CA GLN A 571 34.21 2.40 -31.30
C GLN A 571 34.14 3.00 -29.90
N ALA A 572 33.64 4.23 -29.76
CA ALA A 572 33.49 4.88 -28.47
C ALA A 572 32.41 4.22 -27.60
N ILE A 573 31.30 3.77 -28.20
CA ILE A 573 30.26 3.00 -27.51
C ILE A 573 30.86 1.71 -26.94
N GLN A 574 31.60 0.96 -27.75
CA GLN A 574 32.28 -0.27 -27.30
C GLN A 574 33.32 0.02 -26.20
N LYS A 575 34.12 1.08 -26.33
CA LYS A 575 35.07 1.51 -25.29
C LYS A 575 34.36 1.89 -23.98
N GLY A 576 33.21 2.55 -24.06
CA GLY A 576 32.38 2.89 -22.91
C GLY A 576 31.90 1.66 -22.13
N LEU A 577 31.46 0.62 -22.84
CA LEU A 577 31.06 -0.66 -22.24
C LEU A 577 32.25 -1.44 -21.65
N GLN A 578 33.42 -1.38 -22.28
CA GLN A 578 34.62 -2.11 -21.85
C GLN A 578 35.27 -1.53 -20.58
N ARG A 579 34.99 -0.28 -20.21
CA ARG A 579 35.46 0.32 -18.94
C ARG A 579 35.00 -0.45 -17.68
N LYS A 580 34.02 -1.37 -17.81
CA LYS A 580 33.56 -2.30 -16.77
C LYS A 580 34.63 -3.28 -16.24
N LYS A 581 35.73 -3.54 -16.99
CA LYS A 581 36.73 -4.56 -16.60
C LYS A 581 37.65 -4.17 -15.44
N ARG A 582 37.64 -2.90 -14.99
CA ARG A 582 38.13 -2.53 -13.66
C ARG A 582 36.92 -2.54 -12.73
N THR A 583 36.98 -3.32 -11.66
CA THR A 583 35.92 -3.51 -10.65
C THR A 583 34.97 -2.31 -10.54
N PRO A 584 33.64 -2.49 -10.69
CA PRO A 584 32.71 -1.39 -10.56
C PRO A 584 32.85 -0.81 -9.16
N GLU A 585 33.32 0.42 -9.07
CA GLU A 585 33.12 1.19 -7.85
C GLU A 585 31.61 1.35 -7.68
N PRO A 586 31.03 0.98 -6.52
CA PRO A 586 29.65 1.35 -6.25
C PRO A 586 29.51 2.86 -6.46
N ILE A 587 28.32 3.31 -6.90
CA ILE A 587 27.96 4.74 -7.12
C ILE A 587 28.36 5.63 -5.91
N SER A 588 28.67 5.01 -4.76
CA SER A 588 29.14 5.58 -3.52
C SER A 588 30.53 6.27 -3.51
N ARG A 589 31.46 6.08 -4.48
CA ARG A 589 32.87 6.51 -4.28
C ARG A 589 33.37 7.78 -4.99
N THR A 590 32.54 8.52 -5.69
CA THR A 590 32.93 9.84 -6.22
C THR A 590 32.36 10.97 -5.36
N ASN A 591 33.14 11.41 -4.37
CA ASN A 591 32.96 12.68 -3.64
C ASN A 591 31.64 12.89 -2.87
N SER A 592 31.01 11.87 -2.27
CA SER A 592 30.21 12.15 -1.09
C SER A 592 31.17 12.42 0.07
N GLN A 593 31.38 13.69 0.43
CA GLN A 593 31.83 14.00 1.79
C GLN A 593 30.92 13.18 2.72
N GLU A 594 31.49 12.21 3.43
CA GLU A 594 30.82 11.53 4.55
C GLU A 594 30.60 12.59 5.62
N GLY A 595 29.51 13.36 5.45
CA GLY A 595 29.04 14.27 6.46
C GLY A 595 28.69 13.45 7.70
N VAL A 596 28.93 14.02 8.88
CA VAL A 596 28.46 13.46 10.14
C VAL A 596 26.96 13.17 10.01
N SER A 597 26.56 11.91 10.20
CA SER A 597 25.15 11.53 10.22
C SER A 597 24.45 12.14 11.44
N MET A 598 23.12 12.26 11.39
CA MET A 598 22.37 12.79 12.53
C MET A 598 22.61 11.98 13.81
N GLU A 599 22.63 12.67 14.95
CA GLU A 599 22.82 12.07 16.26
C GLU A 599 21.74 11.02 16.57
N GLY A 600 22.15 9.87 17.09
CA GLY A 600 21.26 8.74 17.38
C GLY A 600 20.83 7.92 16.15
N SER A 601 21.27 8.27 14.94
CA SER A 601 20.99 7.47 13.74
C SER A 601 21.77 6.15 13.73
N ARG A 602 21.17 5.13 13.10
CA ARG A 602 21.81 3.83 12.82
C ARG A 602 21.80 3.60 11.32
N PRO A 603 22.89 3.08 10.72
CA PRO A 603 22.89 2.69 9.32
C PRO A 603 21.78 1.68 9.03
N ALA A 604 21.18 1.77 7.83
CA ALA A 604 20.25 0.73 7.39
C ALA A 604 21.00 -0.60 7.29
N ALA A 605 20.41 -1.64 7.89
CA ALA A 605 20.97 -2.98 7.92
C ALA A 605 20.28 -3.88 6.88
N PRO A 606 20.98 -4.90 6.35
CA PRO A 606 20.32 -5.98 5.62
C PRO A 606 19.39 -6.77 6.54
N ALA A 607 18.50 -7.56 5.93
CA ALA A 607 17.65 -8.49 6.67
C ALA A 607 18.48 -9.41 7.58
N GLU A 608 17.94 -9.75 8.75
CA GLU A 608 18.55 -10.79 9.58
C GLU A 608 18.48 -12.15 8.86
N PRO A 609 19.51 -13.00 8.94
CA PRO A 609 19.50 -14.31 8.30
C PRO A 609 18.28 -15.15 8.71
N GLY A 610 17.54 -15.67 7.73
CA GLY A 610 16.33 -16.45 7.99
C GLY A 610 15.05 -15.63 8.09
N THR A 611 15.11 -14.30 7.90
CA THR A 611 13.92 -13.45 7.74
C THR A 611 13.05 -13.98 6.60
N LEU A 612 11.75 -14.16 6.88
CA LEU A 612 10.78 -14.56 5.86
C LEU A 612 10.31 -13.33 5.09
N LYS A 613 10.11 -13.51 3.78
CA LYS A 613 9.44 -12.55 2.90
C LYS A 613 8.52 -13.26 1.94
N THR A 614 7.55 -12.54 1.42
CA THR A 614 6.70 -13.01 0.33
C THR A 614 7.24 -12.56 -1.03
N SER A 615 7.03 -13.38 -2.06
CA SER A 615 7.28 -12.96 -3.43
C SER A 615 6.26 -11.89 -3.84
N LEU A 616 6.67 -11.00 -4.74
CA LEU A 616 5.84 -9.92 -5.25
C LEU A 616 5.74 -10.06 -6.76
N VAL A 617 4.55 -9.76 -7.30
CA VAL A 617 4.36 -9.61 -8.75
C VAL A 617 5.23 -8.44 -9.25
N ALA A 618 5.65 -8.51 -10.51
CA ALA A 618 6.39 -7.41 -11.12
C ALA A 618 5.54 -6.14 -11.14
N THR A 619 6.09 -5.03 -10.64
CA THR A 619 5.42 -3.75 -10.72
C THR A 619 5.31 -3.27 -12.17
N PRO A 620 4.20 -2.64 -12.56
CA PRO A 620 4.10 -1.98 -13.85
C PRO A 620 5.22 -0.97 -14.06
N GLY A 621 5.65 -0.80 -15.31
CA GLY A 621 6.58 0.26 -15.70
C GLY A 621 5.98 1.64 -15.45
N ILE A 622 6.84 2.65 -15.28
CA ILE A 622 6.42 4.05 -15.00
C ILE A 622 5.46 4.59 -16.08
N ASP A 623 5.59 4.14 -17.32
CA ASP A 623 4.75 4.46 -18.47
C ASP A 623 3.29 3.99 -18.32
N LYS A 624 3.03 3.00 -17.47
CA LYS A 624 1.69 2.56 -17.09
C LYS A 624 1.21 3.14 -15.76
N LEU A 625 2.14 3.61 -14.92
CA LEU A 625 1.85 4.21 -13.62
C LEU A 625 1.52 5.70 -13.72
N THR A 626 1.90 6.38 -14.79
CA THR A 626 1.66 7.81 -14.99
C THR A 626 1.05 8.12 -16.34
N GLU A 627 0.42 9.29 -16.46
CA GLU A 627 -0.06 9.82 -17.75
C GLU A 627 1.05 9.80 -18.82
N LYS A 628 0.71 9.31 -20.01
CA LYS A 628 1.69 9.18 -21.09
C LYS A 628 2.17 10.55 -21.53
N SER A 629 3.49 10.70 -21.62
CA SER A 629 4.12 11.93 -22.09
C SER A 629 5.12 11.59 -23.20
N GLN A 630 5.18 12.41 -24.25
CA GLN A 630 6.12 12.28 -25.36
C GLN A 630 7.08 13.46 -25.43
N VAL A 631 8.32 13.20 -25.86
CA VAL A 631 9.32 14.23 -26.15
C VAL A 631 9.04 14.83 -27.54
N SER A 632 8.72 16.12 -27.59
CA SER A 632 8.59 16.95 -28.80
C SER A 632 9.93 17.09 -29.54
N GLU A 633 9.90 17.52 -30.81
CA GLU A 633 11.09 17.72 -31.65
C GLU A 633 12.07 18.74 -31.07
N ASP A 634 11.58 19.70 -30.28
CA ASP A 634 12.38 20.72 -29.56
C ASP A 634 12.92 20.23 -28.21
N GLY A 635 12.73 18.95 -27.87
CA GLY A 635 13.18 18.35 -26.61
C GLY A 635 12.29 18.65 -25.40
N THR A 636 11.13 19.30 -25.58
CA THR A 636 10.14 19.49 -24.51
C THR A 636 9.21 18.30 -24.35
N MET A 637 8.87 17.93 -23.11
CA MET A 637 7.90 16.87 -22.84
C MET A 637 6.46 17.41 -22.97
N ARG A 638 5.61 16.72 -23.73
CA ARG A 638 4.17 17.01 -23.89
C ARG A 638 3.33 15.83 -23.41
N SER A 639 2.25 16.11 -22.68
CA SER A 639 1.26 15.07 -22.33
C SER A 639 0.50 14.61 -23.58
N LEU A 640 0.24 13.32 -23.68
CA LEU A 640 -0.67 12.78 -24.70
C LEU A 640 -2.09 12.81 -24.14
N GLU A 641 -3.02 13.47 -24.83
CA GLU A 641 -4.44 13.32 -24.53
C GLU A 641 -4.85 11.85 -24.76
N PRO A 642 -5.72 11.27 -23.91
CA PRO A 642 -6.26 9.94 -24.15
C PRO A 642 -7.01 9.95 -25.48
N GLU A 643 -6.68 9.05 -26.40
CA GLU A 643 -7.49 8.84 -27.62
C GLU A 643 -8.93 8.57 -27.19
N SER A 644 -9.83 9.51 -27.46
CA SER A 644 -11.26 9.25 -27.40
C SER A 644 -11.53 8.17 -28.43
N LEU A 645 -12.09 7.04 -27.98
CA LEU A 645 -12.70 6.04 -28.84
C LEU A 645 -13.88 6.69 -29.56
N GLN A 646 -13.61 7.42 -30.65
CA GLN A 646 -14.64 7.86 -31.56
C GLN A 646 -15.16 6.63 -32.29
N SER A 647 -16.31 6.15 -31.83
CA SER A 647 -17.19 5.28 -32.58
C SER A 647 -17.46 5.91 -33.95
N SER A 648 -16.92 5.29 -34.99
CA SER A 648 -17.29 5.63 -36.36
C SER A 648 -18.74 5.14 -36.60
N PRO A 649 -19.65 5.95 -37.16
CA PRO A 649 -21.01 5.50 -37.41
C PRO A 649 -21.05 4.56 -38.62
N GLU A 650 -21.64 3.39 -38.44
CA GLU A 650 -22.01 2.46 -39.52
C GLU A 650 -23.12 3.08 -40.40
N GLY A 651 -23.01 2.90 -41.73
CA GLY A 651 -24.03 3.38 -42.66
C GLY A 651 -23.79 3.13 -44.16
N ASN A 652 -23.95 1.87 -44.57
CA ASN A 652 -24.45 1.36 -45.87
C ASN A 652 -23.56 1.15 -47.14
N PRO A 653 -23.95 0.17 -47.99
CA PRO A 653 -23.08 -0.47 -48.98
C PRO A 653 -23.34 -0.03 -50.43
N SER A 654 -22.30 0.06 -51.27
CA SER A 654 -22.38 -0.23 -52.71
C SER A 654 -21.02 -0.11 -53.45
N SER A 655 -20.69 -1.21 -54.14
CA SER A 655 -19.99 -1.33 -55.44
C SER A 655 -18.62 -0.68 -55.74
N ALA A 656 -17.73 -1.58 -56.19
CA ALA A 656 -16.74 -1.46 -57.28
C ALA A 656 -15.25 -1.28 -56.93
N GLU A 657 -14.54 -2.41 -57.10
CA GLU A 657 -13.20 -2.62 -57.70
C GLU A 657 -12.01 -1.67 -57.39
N ALA A 658 -10.98 -2.29 -56.79
CA ALA A 658 -9.62 -2.49 -57.33
C ALA A 658 -8.44 -2.04 -56.43
N SER A 659 -7.50 -2.99 -56.31
CA SER A 659 -6.05 -2.87 -56.05
C SER A 659 -5.52 -2.71 -54.60
N HIS A 660 -4.94 -3.83 -54.12
CA HIS A 660 -3.95 -3.93 -53.05
C HIS A 660 -2.63 -3.17 -53.40
N PRO A 661 -1.82 -2.73 -52.41
CA PRO A 661 -0.81 -3.62 -51.86
C PRO A 661 -0.70 -3.66 -50.32
N ARG A 662 -0.24 -4.81 -49.86
CA ARG A 662 -0.06 -5.29 -48.48
C ARG A 662 0.82 -4.37 -47.61
N ARG A 663 0.36 -4.07 -46.38
CA ARG A 663 1.22 -3.69 -45.24
C ARG A 663 1.11 -4.75 -44.15
N ASP A 664 2.23 -5.41 -43.90
CA ASP A 664 2.40 -6.46 -42.89
C ASP A 664 2.06 -5.96 -41.49
N ARG A 665 1.03 -6.57 -40.89
CA ARG A 665 0.79 -6.55 -39.45
C ARG A 665 1.92 -7.32 -38.75
N ARG A 666 2.91 -6.60 -38.22
CA ARG A 666 3.80 -7.17 -37.19
C ARG A 666 3.06 -7.22 -35.85
N ARG A 667 2.45 -8.38 -35.59
CA ARG A 667 2.17 -8.88 -34.24
C ARG A 667 3.50 -9.07 -33.53
N LEU A 668 3.68 -8.50 -32.34
CA LEU A 668 4.79 -8.81 -31.45
C LEU A 668 4.23 -9.49 -30.19
N SER A 669 4.02 -10.79 -30.31
CA SER A 669 4.03 -11.72 -29.19
C SER A 669 4.66 -13.03 -29.68
N SER A 670 5.90 -13.28 -29.25
CA SER A 670 6.39 -14.61 -28.85
C SER A 670 7.85 -14.52 -28.43
N ALA A 671 8.12 -15.12 -27.28
CA ALA A 671 9.44 -15.52 -26.85
C ALA A 671 10.15 -16.29 -27.97
N SER A 672 11.24 -15.73 -28.48
CA SER A 672 12.25 -16.47 -29.25
C SER A 672 13.57 -15.71 -29.20
N SER A 673 14.62 -16.41 -28.77
CA SER A 673 16.04 -15.99 -28.69
C SER A 673 16.31 -14.66 -27.98
N SER A 674 16.78 -14.73 -26.74
CA SER A 674 17.45 -13.63 -26.04
C SER A 674 18.75 -13.23 -26.74
N GLY A 675 18.64 -12.54 -27.88
CA GLY A 675 19.72 -11.71 -28.38
C GLY A 675 19.98 -10.63 -27.32
N GLN A 676 21.17 -10.65 -26.72
CA GLN A 676 21.58 -9.63 -25.77
C GLN A 676 21.56 -8.27 -26.50
N TRP A 677 20.65 -7.38 -26.11
CA TRP A 677 20.59 -6.04 -26.70
C TRP A 677 21.94 -5.36 -26.57
N THR A 678 22.41 -4.75 -27.66
CA THR A 678 23.63 -3.95 -27.68
C THR A 678 23.32 -2.54 -28.20
N PRO A 679 23.86 -1.49 -27.57
CA PRO A 679 23.64 -0.11 -27.99
C PRO A 679 24.24 0.14 -29.38
N THR A 680 23.46 0.75 -30.27
CA THR A 680 23.89 1.15 -31.64
C THR A 680 24.07 2.66 -31.74
N PRO A 681 24.89 3.16 -32.67
CA PRO A 681 24.99 4.59 -32.97
C PRO A 681 23.64 5.27 -33.20
N ASP A 682 22.77 4.61 -33.98
CA ASP A 682 21.43 5.13 -34.29
C ASP A 682 20.56 5.26 -33.04
N TRP A 683 20.63 4.26 -32.14
CA TRP A 683 19.93 4.32 -30.86
C TRP A 683 20.46 5.45 -29.97
N VAL A 684 21.79 5.66 -29.87
CA VAL A 684 22.33 6.79 -29.10
C VAL A 684 21.87 8.12 -29.71
N MET A 685 21.93 8.25 -31.04
CA MET A 685 21.49 9.46 -31.74
C MET A 685 20.00 9.74 -31.58
N SER A 686 19.14 8.71 -31.49
CA SER A 686 17.68 8.90 -31.41
C SER A 686 17.22 9.67 -30.18
N TRP A 687 17.98 9.62 -29.08
CA TRP A 687 17.68 10.34 -27.85
C TRP A 687 18.69 11.44 -27.52
N LYS A 688 19.96 11.33 -27.91
CA LYS A 688 20.99 12.34 -27.61
C LYS A 688 20.60 13.73 -28.12
N SER A 689 20.07 13.81 -29.33
CA SER A 689 19.65 15.10 -29.94
C SER A 689 18.48 15.75 -29.21
N LYS A 690 17.73 14.98 -28.42
CA LYS A 690 16.54 15.43 -27.69
C LYS A 690 16.82 15.84 -26.24
N LEU A 691 18.07 15.71 -25.78
CA LEU A 691 18.43 16.07 -24.40
C LEU A 691 18.15 17.56 -24.15
N PRO A 692 17.40 17.93 -23.10
CA PRO A 692 16.99 19.31 -22.86
C PRO A 692 18.12 20.12 -22.21
N LEU A 693 19.23 20.31 -22.92
CA LEU A 693 20.44 20.98 -22.42
C LEU A 693 20.44 22.50 -22.66
N GLN A 694 19.55 23.02 -23.52
CA GLN A 694 19.60 24.39 -24.00
C GLN A 694 19.60 25.43 -22.86
N THR A 695 18.69 25.31 -21.89
CA THR A 695 18.59 26.25 -20.75
C THR A 695 19.84 26.23 -19.89
N ILE A 696 20.34 25.05 -19.51
CA ILE A 696 21.54 24.89 -18.68
C ILE A 696 22.79 25.41 -19.41
N MET A 697 22.92 25.10 -20.70
CA MET A 697 24.05 25.57 -21.50
C MET A 697 24.02 27.10 -21.65
N ARG A 698 22.84 27.70 -21.83
CA ARG A 698 22.68 29.15 -21.88
C ARG A 698 23.02 29.81 -20.54
N LEU A 699 22.57 29.24 -19.43
CA LEU A 699 22.95 29.65 -18.08
C LEU A 699 24.48 29.68 -17.92
N LEU A 700 25.14 28.58 -18.28
CA LEU A 700 26.59 28.45 -18.15
C LEU A 700 27.35 29.47 -19.03
N GLN A 701 26.91 29.68 -20.28
CA GLN A 701 27.51 30.67 -21.18
C GLN A 701 27.47 32.09 -20.62
N VAL A 702 26.41 32.44 -19.89
CA VAL A 702 26.23 33.77 -19.32
C VAL A 702 26.96 33.92 -17.99
N LEU A 703 26.78 32.97 -17.06
CA LEU A 703 27.24 33.12 -15.69
C LEU A 703 28.70 32.71 -15.47
N VAL A 704 29.22 31.70 -16.19
CA VAL A 704 30.61 31.25 -15.99
C VAL A 704 31.61 32.39 -16.23
N PRO A 705 31.56 33.14 -17.35
CA PRO A 705 32.50 34.25 -17.56
C PRO A 705 32.35 35.37 -16.54
N GLN A 706 31.12 35.64 -16.07
CA GLN A 706 30.87 36.66 -15.06
C GLN A 706 31.46 36.29 -13.70
N VAL A 707 31.27 35.04 -13.27
CA VAL A 707 31.86 34.50 -12.03
C VAL A 707 33.38 34.45 -12.13
N GLU A 708 33.94 33.96 -13.24
CA GLU A 708 35.40 33.93 -13.43
C GLU A 708 36.00 35.34 -13.42
N LYS A 709 35.36 36.30 -14.09
CA LYS A 709 35.77 37.71 -14.05
C LYS A 709 35.73 38.28 -12.63
N ILE A 710 34.66 38.04 -11.88
CA ILE A 710 34.54 38.59 -10.51
C ILE A 710 35.57 37.98 -9.56
N CYS A 711 35.87 36.68 -9.72
CA CYS A 711 36.94 36.00 -8.99
C CYS A 711 38.31 36.60 -9.29
N ILE A 712 38.59 36.95 -10.54
CA ILE A 712 39.86 37.59 -10.95
C ILE A 712 39.93 39.04 -10.46
N ASP A 713 38.91 39.85 -10.76
CA ASP A 713 38.90 41.31 -10.51
C ASP A 713 38.93 41.65 -9.02
N LYS A 714 38.28 40.83 -8.18
CA LYS A 714 38.18 41.04 -6.73
C LYS A 714 39.05 40.09 -5.91
N GLY A 715 39.82 39.20 -6.54
CA GLY A 715 40.61 38.17 -5.86
C GLY A 715 39.77 37.21 -4.99
N LEU A 716 38.51 37.00 -5.35
CA LEU A 716 37.55 36.24 -4.52
C LEU A 716 37.87 34.74 -4.60
N THR A 717 38.13 34.15 -3.45
CA THR A 717 38.29 32.69 -3.28
C THR A 717 37.21 32.07 -2.40
N ASP A 718 36.36 32.90 -1.77
CA ASP A 718 35.31 32.46 -0.86
C ASP A 718 34.01 32.10 -1.60
N GLU A 719 33.51 30.90 -1.33
CA GLU A 719 32.23 30.39 -1.83
C GLU A 719 31.06 31.29 -1.41
N SER A 720 31.12 31.89 -0.22
CA SER A 720 30.03 32.73 0.30
C SER A 720 29.81 33.99 -0.53
N GLU A 721 30.88 34.56 -1.08
CA GLU A 721 30.82 35.79 -1.88
C GLU A 721 30.30 35.52 -3.30
N ILE A 722 30.63 34.37 -3.87
CA ILE A 722 30.07 33.92 -5.16
C ILE A 722 28.58 33.66 -5.01
N LEU A 723 28.14 33.01 -3.93
CA LEU A 723 26.72 32.78 -3.65
C LEU A 723 25.95 34.10 -3.48
N LYS A 724 26.52 35.08 -2.76
CA LYS A 724 25.94 36.43 -2.66
C LYS A 724 25.80 37.09 -4.04
N PHE A 725 26.81 36.99 -4.91
CA PHE A 725 26.70 37.51 -6.28
C PHE A 725 25.55 36.86 -7.04
N LEU A 726 25.44 35.53 -6.99
CA LEU A 726 24.39 34.78 -7.69
C LEU A 726 22.98 35.10 -7.16
N GLN A 727 22.83 35.38 -5.86
CA GLN A 727 21.55 35.78 -5.25
C GLN A 727 21.03 37.14 -5.75
N HIS A 728 21.92 38.06 -6.14
CA HIS A 728 21.55 39.38 -6.66
C HIS A 728 21.54 39.43 -8.19
N GLY A 729 21.95 38.35 -8.87
CA GLY A 729 21.92 38.25 -10.32
C GLY A 729 20.49 38.05 -10.85
N THR A 730 20.25 38.47 -12.09
CA THR A 730 18.99 38.17 -12.81
C THR A 730 19.30 37.55 -14.15
N LEU A 731 18.44 36.61 -14.56
CA LEU A 731 18.50 35.95 -15.86
C LEU A 731 17.31 36.27 -16.76
N VAL A 732 16.49 37.24 -16.36
CA VAL A 732 15.32 37.68 -17.14
C VAL A 732 15.77 38.16 -18.52
N GLY A 733 15.17 37.58 -19.57
CA GLY A 733 15.49 37.88 -20.97
C GLY A 733 16.77 37.22 -21.51
N LEU A 734 17.52 36.47 -20.68
CA LEU A 734 18.76 35.79 -21.10
C LEU A 734 18.57 34.29 -21.35
N LEU A 735 17.61 33.67 -20.66
CA LEU A 735 17.22 32.28 -20.83
C LEU A 735 16.19 32.10 -21.96
N PRO A 736 16.09 30.89 -22.54
CA PRO A 736 14.99 30.55 -23.44
C PRO A 736 13.62 30.71 -22.76
N VAL A 737 12.56 30.77 -23.58
CA VAL A 737 11.18 30.78 -23.08
C VAL A 737 10.95 29.56 -22.16
N PRO A 738 10.36 29.74 -20.97
CA PRO A 738 10.07 28.63 -20.08
C PRO A 738 9.20 27.56 -20.75
N HIS A 739 9.57 26.29 -20.61
CA HIS A 739 8.76 25.20 -21.13
C HIS A 739 7.55 24.98 -20.22
N PRO A 740 6.39 24.53 -20.72
CA PRO A 740 5.24 24.24 -19.86
C PRO A 740 5.60 23.27 -18.72
N ILE A 741 5.00 23.51 -17.55
CA ILE A 741 5.14 22.59 -16.41
C ILE A 741 4.33 21.33 -16.73
N LEU A 742 5.02 20.19 -16.78
CA LEU A 742 4.40 18.88 -16.97
C LEU A 742 4.36 18.13 -15.64
N ILE A 743 3.16 17.83 -15.15
CA ILE A 743 2.95 17.04 -13.94
C ILE A 743 2.52 15.63 -14.35
N ARG A 744 3.29 14.63 -13.94
CA ARG A 744 3.00 13.22 -14.20
C ARG A 744 2.20 12.66 -13.03
N LYS A 745 0.88 12.65 -13.16
CA LYS A 745 -0.03 12.12 -12.13
C LYS A 745 -0.07 10.60 -12.15
N TYR A 746 -0.24 9.99 -10.98
CA TYR A 746 -0.46 8.56 -10.85
C TYR A 746 -1.75 8.14 -11.57
N GLN A 747 -1.70 6.99 -12.26
CA GLN A 747 -2.81 6.40 -12.98
C GLN A 747 -3.08 4.98 -12.45
N ALA A 748 -4.32 4.76 -12.02
CA ALA A 748 -4.77 3.45 -11.58
C ALA A 748 -4.73 2.46 -12.76
N ASN A 749 -4.21 1.26 -12.50
CA ASN A 749 -4.13 0.21 -13.50
C ASN A 749 -4.19 -1.17 -12.83
N SER A 750 -4.62 -2.18 -13.58
CA SER A 750 -4.82 -3.55 -13.10
C SER A 750 -3.53 -4.19 -12.59
N GLY A 751 -2.38 -3.85 -13.16
CA GLY A 751 -1.08 -4.34 -12.70
C GLY A 751 -0.72 -3.82 -11.31
N THR A 752 -0.99 -2.54 -11.03
CA THR A 752 -0.82 -1.98 -9.69
C THR A 752 -1.82 -2.58 -8.72
N ALA A 753 -3.09 -2.75 -9.11
CA ALA A 753 -4.10 -3.40 -8.26
C ALA A 753 -3.69 -4.82 -7.86
N MET A 754 -3.24 -5.64 -8.81
CA MET A 754 -2.73 -6.99 -8.53
C MET A 754 -1.50 -6.95 -7.61
N TRP A 755 -0.57 -6.02 -7.84
CA TRP A 755 0.60 -5.86 -6.98
C TRP A 755 0.18 -5.53 -5.54
N PHE A 756 -0.74 -4.58 -5.38
CA PHE A 756 -1.30 -4.20 -4.09
C PHE A 756 -1.95 -5.38 -3.37
N ARG A 757 -2.80 -6.15 -4.06
CA ARG A 757 -3.44 -7.34 -3.51
C ARG A 757 -2.42 -8.37 -3.02
N THR A 758 -1.39 -8.63 -3.83
CA THR A 758 -0.31 -9.57 -3.48
C THR A 758 0.49 -9.09 -2.28
N TYR A 759 0.86 -7.80 -2.26
CA TYR A 759 1.62 -7.20 -1.16
C TYR A 759 0.80 -7.18 0.14
N MET A 760 -0.46 -6.76 0.07
CA MET A 760 -1.40 -6.70 1.20
C MET A 760 -1.55 -8.06 1.87
N TRP A 761 -1.92 -9.10 1.11
CA TRP A 761 -2.05 -10.46 1.66
C TRP A 761 -0.71 -11.01 2.16
N GLY A 762 0.41 -10.65 1.51
CA GLY A 762 1.73 -11.03 1.99
C GLY A 762 2.09 -10.41 3.35
N VAL A 763 1.73 -9.15 3.58
CA VAL A 763 1.89 -8.49 4.89
C VAL A 763 1.00 -9.16 5.94
N ILE A 764 -0.29 -9.36 5.64
CA ILE A 764 -1.26 -10.01 6.53
C ILE A 764 -0.78 -11.41 6.92
N TYR A 765 -0.31 -12.19 5.95
CA TYR A 765 0.23 -13.53 6.17
C TYR A 765 1.41 -13.53 7.15
N LEU A 766 2.41 -12.65 6.93
CA LEU A 766 3.62 -12.60 7.76
C LEU A 766 3.36 -12.04 9.16
N ARG A 767 2.26 -11.32 9.37
CA ARG A 767 1.87 -10.76 10.68
C ARG A 767 1.09 -11.75 11.55
N ASN A 768 0.33 -12.64 10.93
CA ASN A 768 -0.52 -13.60 11.64
C ASN A 768 0.22 -14.91 11.96
N VAL A 769 1.24 -14.81 12.80
CA VAL A 769 2.07 -15.95 13.27
C VAL A 769 1.67 -16.49 14.64
N ASP A 770 0.81 -15.78 15.39
CA ASP A 770 0.28 -16.21 16.69
C ASP A 770 -1.24 -15.96 16.81
N PRO A 771 -2.09 -16.99 16.62
CA PRO A 771 -1.72 -18.32 16.12
C PRO A 771 -1.29 -18.26 14.64
N PRO A 772 -0.53 -19.24 14.16
CA PRO A 772 -0.07 -19.29 12.77
C PRO A 772 -1.18 -19.77 11.82
N ILE A 773 -2.14 -18.89 11.49
CA ILE A 773 -3.38 -19.23 10.77
C ILE A 773 -3.10 -19.90 9.42
N TRP A 774 -2.22 -19.29 8.61
CA TRP A 774 -1.92 -19.73 7.25
C TRP A 774 -0.54 -20.39 7.10
N TYR A 775 0.15 -20.62 8.20
CA TYR A 775 1.45 -21.29 8.13
C TYR A 775 1.27 -22.77 7.76
N ASP A 776 2.17 -23.28 6.93
CA ASP A 776 2.12 -24.63 6.36
C ASP A 776 0.87 -24.94 5.50
N THR A 777 0.20 -23.92 4.94
CA THR A 777 -0.87 -24.10 3.94
C THR A 777 -0.38 -23.88 2.50
N ASP A 778 -1.11 -24.43 1.51
CA ASP A 778 -0.76 -24.36 0.07
C ASP A 778 -1.16 -23.01 -0.57
N VAL A 779 -0.53 -21.91 -0.13
CA VAL A 779 -0.73 -20.56 -0.68
C VAL A 779 -0.23 -20.50 -2.14
N LYS A 780 -1.05 -19.93 -3.03
CA LYS A 780 -0.78 -19.83 -4.48
C LYS A 780 -0.58 -18.40 -4.98
N LEU A 781 -0.99 -17.40 -4.20
CA LEU A 781 -0.89 -15.98 -4.56
C LEU A 781 0.56 -15.46 -4.53
N PHE A 782 1.38 -15.98 -3.62
CA PHE A 782 2.79 -15.63 -3.48
C PHE A 782 3.58 -16.81 -2.90
N GLU A 783 4.89 -16.76 -3.06
CA GLU A 783 5.83 -17.73 -2.49
C GLU A 783 6.46 -17.17 -1.22
N ILE A 784 6.70 -18.03 -0.23
CA ILE A 784 7.42 -17.66 0.99
C ILE A 784 8.91 -17.96 0.78
N GLN A 785 9.74 -16.95 0.93
CA GLN A 785 11.19 -17.02 0.72
C GLN A 785 11.93 -16.69 2.01
N ARG A 786 13.01 -17.42 2.30
CA ARG A 786 13.97 -17.07 3.36
C ARG A 786 15.08 -16.21 2.76
N VAL A 787 15.40 -15.09 3.41
CA VAL A 787 16.50 -14.18 3.03
C VAL A 787 17.83 -14.63 3.60
#